data_AF-A0A392LX65-F1
#
_entry.id   AF-A0A392LX65-F1
#
_cell.length_a   1.000
_cell.length_b   1.000
_cell.length_c   1.000
_cell.angle_alpha   90.00
_cell.angle_beta   90.00
_cell.angle_gamma   90.00
#
_symmetry.space_group_name_H-M   'P 1'
#
loop_
_entity.id
_entity.type
_entity.pdbx_description
1 polymer ?
#
loop_
_entity_poly.entity_id
_entity_poly.type
_entity_poly.pdbx_seq_one_letter_code
_entity_poly.pdbx_strand_id
1 'polypeptide(L)'
;MFSYILANSLWRGGSKAWPLKQFTQKAELLGRALIFAKEVSSNFYELASTEAEILSTKHDSNFELMNQLQSSRIHGSIRGEMLCLWKLLDSHVLLNSSKYVWQENMFDVSVEGMIMKNQFSVETLFYCWTGWKDTIVHMVESLSNLNTQDLHQHNSYVKFALNYFGVQKRIYNLNDIYLLLIPDASWVMKLGDRSIKKNGKIVSVDVQPLVSYAQIYWRTILLHASLDHFHTLEKLYRFSVNKDFSEFCQVQSLLHVYEVSKFLLKSKCFSHCHIDLKALESYYRETIECLSRHAVPLDWKKSLAKEMVYQRVTESWQDIMKEFISANTKRKDPLTYGQIGRAVAMILGTANVKDDLLVQVMTRFEDNESWKDFIQSIQLYSGDESRSKAVLEMHPTFKLYLAMQYTFSVNWRHEVDFISPSCFMYLVERLLLLTSCWKGFMCATKSSFTEWLICQDENSLLNLNFISDELDIAHDFLANFLGEFVCDQHKSCIEKSKLDVKNYFPSLFLRLVVSTCLLHLGSGSDKYIKLLHNLLGKRNITAHLPLKFCNVLRKGKEHMGLEVFAEAFKVIGNPLVIAKLRNNSSEIVCSDAVFVDLTIYQKRELILEKLFPIRVDTAGEETTTEAFDAMSKEFSSLLINMPMDAIFWKWLQNLGSASANVSCCASMTIKGCLEAHIIVLNALIQNPAEMENKNDMEVLVSLFEDIMQLRDAMNRSCCGINEKDTLIALSKKILSRRSKVVRLLYQSNAWKESKYDMSNKSQGAVNSGHGKAKGKKNKGGKKGKK
;
A
#
# COMPACT_ATOMS: atom_id res chain seq x y z
N MET A 1 -17.61 34.30 14.25
CA MET A 1 -17.20 34.10 15.65
C MET A 1 -16.05 33.09 15.76
N PHE A 2 -16.15 31.89 15.19
CA PHE A 2 -15.07 30.89 15.25
C PHE A 2 -13.69 31.36 14.72
N SER A 3 -13.61 32.16 13.66
CA SER A 3 -12.32 32.73 13.20
C SER A 3 -11.64 33.59 14.27
N TYR A 4 -12.41 34.36 15.04
CA TYR A 4 -11.90 35.18 16.13
C TYR A 4 -11.40 34.30 17.28
N ILE A 5 -12.13 33.23 17.62
CA ILE A 5 -11.75 32.27 18.66
C ILE A 5 -10.46 31.54 18.29
N LEU A 6 -10.35 31.08 17.03
CA LEU A 6 -9.16 30.44 16.49
C LEU A 6 -7.95 31.38 16.61
N ALA A 7 -8.06 32.59 16.05
CA ALA A 7 -6.97 33.55 16.05
C ALA A 7 -6.52 33.91 17.48
N ASN A 8 -7.46 34.07 18.43
CA ASN A 8 -7.12 34.37 19.82
C ASN A 8 -6.42 33.21 20.50
N SER A 9 -6.83 31.98 20.18
CA SER A 9 -6.17 30.78 20.70
C SER A 9 -4.73 30.65 20.18
N LEU A 10 -4.45 31.15 18.97
CA LEU A 10 -3.13 31.06 18.34
C LEU A 10 -2.20 32.21 18.71
N TRP A 11 -2.67 33.46 18.65
CA TRP A 11 -1.78 34.64 18.60
C TRP A 11 -1.89 35.59 19.80
N ARG A 12 -2.89 35.43 20.67
CA ARG A 12 -3.09 36.35 21.81
C ARG A 12 -1.92 36.27 22.80
N GLY A 13 -1.57 37.42 23.39
CA GLY A 13 -0.59 37.50 24.47
C GLY A 13 0.84 37.12 24.06
N GLY A 14 1.26 37.47 22.85
CA GLY A 14 2.61 37.17 22.35
C GLY A 14 2.86 35.71 21.98
N SER A 15 1.81 34.89 21.86
CA SER A 15 1.92 33.50 21.45
C SER A 15 2.53 33.35 20.04
N LYS A 16 3.17 32.20 19.80
CA LYS A 16 3.83 31.83 18.54
C LYS A 16 2.94 30.95 17.65
N ALA A 17 1.63 31.17 17.67
CA ALA A 17 0.59 30.36 17.01
C ALA A 17 0.31 29.03 17.72
N TRP A 18 0.50 27.90 17.02
CA TRP A 18 0.28 26.55 17.54
C TRP A 18 1.19 26.25 18.76
N PRO A 19 0.71 25.53 19.79
CA PRO A 19 -0.62 24.92 19.95
C PRO A 19 -1.72 25.90 20.38
N LEU A 20 -2.99 25.50 20.22
CA LEU A 20 -4.14 26.30 20.64
C LEU A 20 -4.13 26.54 22.15
N LYS A 21 -4.14 27.81 22.57
CA LYS A 21 -4.17 28.22 23.98
C LYS A 21 -5.58 28.54 24.46
N GLN A 22 -5.77 28.40 25.78
CA GLN A 22 -6.99 28.82 26.47
C GLN A 22 -6.96 30.34 26.71
N PHE A 23 -8.13 30.98 26.67
CA PHE A 23 -8.31 32.37 27.09
C PHE A 23 -9.67 32.57 27.75
N THR A 24 -9.80 33.60 28.59
CA THR A 24 -10.91 33.78 29.54
C THR A 24 -12.31 33.69 28.92
N GLN A 25 -12.52 34.29 27.75
CA GLN A 25 -13.84 34.36 27.09
C GLN A 25 -14.12 33.20 26.14
N LYS A 26 -13.22 32.21 26.03
CA LYS A 26 -13.29 31.21 24.97
C LYS A 26 -14.56 30.35 25.02
N ALA A 27 -14.88 29.81 26.20
CA ALA A 27 -16.05 28.95 26.39
C ALA A 27 -17.37 29.72 26.14
N GLU A 28 -17.44 30.97 26.61
CA GLU A 28 -18.60 31.84 26.39
C GLU A 28 -18.81 32.13 24.89
N LEU A 29 -17.74 32.47 24.17
CA LEU A 29 -17.81 32.74 22.73
C LEU A 29 -18.17 31.48 21.93
N LEU A 30 -17.67 30.30 22.33
CA LEU A 30 -18.08 29.03 21.71
C LEU A 30 -19.57 28.77 21.92
N GLY A 31 -20.08 28.95 23.14
CA GLY A 31 -21.51 28.79 23.44
C GLY A 31 -22.39 29.74 22.63
N ARG A 32 -22.02 31.02 22.55
CA ARG A 32 -22.74 32.01 21.71
C ARG A 32 -22.71 31.63 20.23
N ALA A 33 -21.58 31.15 19.72
CA ALA A 33 -21.46 30.72 18.33
C ALA A 33 -22.41 29.57 17.99
N LEU A 34 -22.59 28.61 18.92
CA LEU A 34 -23.49 27.48 18.75
C LEU A 34 -24.97 27.88 18.77
N ILE A 35 -25.35 28.83 19.64
CA ILE A 35 -26.72 29.38 19.66
C ILE A 35 -27.07 29.97 18.28
N PHE A 36 -26.19 30.82 17.74
CA PHE A 36 -26.39 31.39 16.40
C PHE A 36 -26.38 30.33 15.29
N ALA A 37 -25.56 29.29 15.41
CA ALA A 37 -25.52 28.23 14.40
C ALA A 37 -26.83 27.44 14.35
N LYS A 38 -27.48 27.25 15.50
CA LYS A 38 -28.77 26.56 15.61
C LYS A 38 -29.90 27.29 14.87
N GLU A 39 -29.81 28.61 14.77
CA GLU A 39 -30.79 29.45 14.05
C GLU A 39 -30.64 29.34 12.52
N VAL A 40 -29.51 28.85 12.00
CA VAL A 40 -29.26 28.78 10.55
C VAL A 40 -29.79 27.48 9.95
N SER A 41 -29.32 26.32 10.43
CA SER A 41 -29.80 24.99 10.02
C SER A 41 -29.21 23.90 10.92
N SER A 42 -29.81 22.71 10.91
CA SER A 42 -29.27 21.53 11.60
C SER A 42 -27.86 21.18 11.11
N ASN A 43 -27.66 21.11 9.79
CA ASN A 43 -26.36 20.78 9.20
C ASN A 43 -25.28 21.81 9.55
N PHE A 44 -25.63 23.10 9.59
CA PHE A 44 -24.69 24.14 10.00
C PHE A 44 -24.38 24.06 11.50
N TYR A 45 -25.37 23.71 12.33
CA TYR A 45 -25.19 23.48 13.75
C TYR A 45 -24.28 22.27 14.04
N GLU A 46 -24.39 21.18 13.29
CA GLU A 46 -23.49 20.01 13.42
C GLU A 46 -22.04 20.37 13.10
N LEU A 47 -21.81 21.08 11.99
CA LEU A 47 -20.49 21.60 11.65
C LEU A 47 -19.95 22.55 12.74
N ALA A 48 -20.79 23.47 13.21
CA ALA A 48 -20.41 24.42 14.25
C ALA A 48 -20.11 23.73 15.60
N SER A 49 -20.85 22.68 15.93
CA SER A 49 -20.64 21.84 17.12
C SER A 49 -19.28 21.15 17.05
N THR A 50 -18.98 20.53 15.90
CA THR A 50 -17.68 19.90 15.63
C THR A 50 -16.54 20.92 15.72
N GLU A 51 -16.65 22.09 15.07
CA GLU A 51 -15.63 23.14 15.19
C GLU A 51 -15.47 23.66 16.63
N ALA A 52 -16.56 23.72 17.39
CA ALA A 52 -16.52 24.17 18.78
C ALA A 52 -15.78 23.19 19.69
N GLU A 53 -15.99 21.89 19.49
CA GLU A 53 -15.27 20.84 20.21
C GLU A 53 -13.78 20.83 19.85
N ILE A 54 -13.43 20.88 18.56
CA ILE A 54 -12.04 20.93 18.09
C ILE A 54 -11.31 22.15 18.67
N LEU A 55 -11.98 23.30 18.69
CA LEU A 55 -11.40 24.53 19.24
C LEU A 55 -11.38 24.53 20.78
N SER A 56 -12.15 23.67 21.44
CA SER A 56 -12.09 23.52 22.89
C SER A 56 -10.67 23.06 23.29
N THR A 57 -10.14 23.58 24.40
CA THR A 57 -8.83 23.13 24.90
C THR A 57 -8.95 21.89 25.79
N LYS A 58 -10.00 21.09 25.60
CA LYS A 58 -10.14 19.83 26.31
C LYS A 58 -9.18 18.82 25.68
N HIS A 59 -8.69 17.89 26.49
CA HIS A 59 -7.94 16.75 25.98
C HIS A 59 -8.93 15.78 25.34
N ASP A 60 -8.96 15.77 24.01
CA ASP A 60 -9.74 14.84 23.22
C ASP A 60 -8.99 13.50 23.12
N SER A 61 -9.70 12.39 23.24
CA SER A 61 -9.17 11.05 22.91
C SER A 61 -8.94 10.92 21.40
N ASN A 62 -8.11 9.97 20.97
CA ASN A 62 -7.87 9.77 19.54
C ASN A 62 -9.15 9.36 18.80
N PHE A 63 -10.02 8.60 19.45
CA PHE A 63 -11.37 8.28 18.97
C PHE A 63 -12.22 9.54 18.72
N GLU A 64 -12.25 10.48 19.66
CA GLU A 64 -12.99 11.74 19.50
C GLU A 64 -12.40 12.59 18.37
N LEU A 65 -11.07 12.72 18.31
CA LEU A 65 -10.39 13.45 17.24
C LEU A 65 -10.67 12.87 15.85
N MET A 66 -10.72 11.54 15.74
CA MET A 66 -11.01 10.87 14.48
C MET A 66 -12.48 11.07 14.04
N ASN A 67 -13.43 10.99 14.98
CA ASN A 67 -14.84 11.33 14.68
C ASN A 67 -14.98 12.80 14.23
N GLN A 68 -14.29 13.72 14.91
CA GLN A 68 -14.28 15.14 14.55
C GLN A 68 -13.63 15.36 13.18
N LEU A 69 -12.57 14.62 12.85
CA LEU A 69 -11.93 14.65 11.53
C LEU A 69 -12.89 14.16 10.43
N GLN A 70 -13.57 13.03 10.65
CA GLN A 70 -14.55 12.49 9.70
C GLN A 70 -15.72 13.45 9.49
N SER A 71 -16.29 13.99 10.56
CA SER A 71 -17.35 15.01 10.47
C SER A 71 -16.86 16.26 9.74
N SER A 72 -15.64 16.73 10.03
CA SER A 72 -15.06 17.88 9.34
C SER A 72 -14.94 17.65 7.82
N ARG A 73 -14.55 16.44 7.39
CA ARG A 73 -14.48 16.09 5.97
C ARG A 73 -15.86 16.01 5.31
N ILE A 74 -16.84 15.38 5.97
CA ILE A 74 -18.23 15.30 5.49
C ILE A 74 -18.79 16.71 5.23
N HIS A 75 -18.49 17.65 6.11
CA HIS A 75 -18.95 19.04 5.99
C HIS A 75 -17.98 19.97 5.23
N GLY A 76 -16.87 19.44 4.69
CA GLY A 76 -15.89 20.23 3.92
C GLY A 76 -15.15 21.31 4.74
N SER A 77 -14.99 21.13 6.05
CA SER A 77 -14.26 22.07 6.91
C SER A 77 -12.75 21.81 6.91
N ILE A 78 -12.04 22.55 6.06
CA ILE A 78 -10.57 22.58 6.02
C ILE A 78 -9.97 22.91 7.39
N ARG A 79 -10.62 23.81 8.15
CA ARG A 79 -10.15 24.18 9.49
C ARG A 79 -10.23 23.01 10.45
N GLY A 80 -11.39 22.33 10.50
CA GLY A 80 -11.60 21.20 11.39
C GLY A 80 -10.64 20.06 11.07
N GLU A 81 -10.55 19.71 9.78
CA GLU A 81 -9.64 18.68 9.29
C GLU A 81 -8.17 18.98 9.65
N MET A 82 -7.69 20.19 9.34
CA MET A 82 -6.32 20.59 9.62
C MET A 82 -5.98 20.52 11.12
N LEU A 83 -6.86 21.02 11.98
CA LEU A 83 -6.62 21.04 13.43
C LEU A 83 -6.67 19.63 14.03
N CYS A 84 -7.59 18.76 13.59
CA CYS A 84 -7.63 17.37 14.03
C CYS A 84 -6.38 16.60 13.62
N LEU A 85 -5.96 16.72 12.36
CA LEU A 85 -4.75 16.06 11.88
C LEU A 85 -3.52 16.54 12.67
N TRP A 86 -3.41 17.84 12.94
CA TRP A 86 -2.29 18.37 13.72
C TRP A 86 -2.29 17.85 15.17
N LYS A 87 -3.44 17.78 15.84
CA LYS A 87 -3.55 17.18 17.19
C LYS A 87 -3.16 15.70 17.20
N LEU A 88 -3.58 14.93 16.18
CA LEU A 88 -3.20 13.52 16.03
C LEU A 88 -1.69 13.37 15.81
N LEU A 89 -1.08 14.24 15.02
CA LEU A 89 0.36 14.27 14.79
C LEU A 89 1.15 14.60 16.05
N ASP A 90 0.72 15.61 16.83
CA ASP A 90 1.34 15.92 18.12
C ASP A 90 1.25 14.70 19.07
N SER A 91 0.12 13.98 19.05
CA SER A 91 -0.08 12.77 19.86
C SER A 91 0.88 11.64 19.43
N HIS A 92 1.17 11.53 18.15
CA HIS A 92 2.14 10.58 17.61
C HIS A 92 3.59 10.89 18.02
N VAL A 93 4.01 12.15 17.95
CA VAL A 93 5.37 12.59 18.30
C VAL A 93 5.65 12.41 19.80
N LEU A 94 4.63 12.57 20.64
CA LEU A 94 4.72 12.36 22.10
C LEU A 94 4.66 10.87 22.49
N LEU A 95 4.23 9.99 21.60
CA LEU A 95 4.09 8.57 21.90
C LEU A 95 5.43 7.84 21.86
N ASN A 96 5.70 7.02 22.87
CA ASN A 96 6.88 6.15 22.89
C ASN A 96 6.77 5.06 21.82
N SER A 97 7.85 4.79 21.07
CA SER A 97 7.92 3.77 20.02
C SER A 97 7.44 2.37 20.46
N SER A 98 7.62 2.00 21.73
CA SER A 98 7.14 0.73 22.30
C SER A 98 5.62 0.59 22.37
N LYS A 99 4.87 1.69 22.31
CA LYS A 99 3.40 1.71 22.35
C LYS A 99 2.76 1.66 20.96
N TYR A 100 3.56 1.71 19.89
CA TYR A 100 3.05 1.58 18.53
C TYR A 100 2.60 0.14 18.27
N VAL A 101 1.46 0.01 17.61
CA VAL A 101 0.94 -1.25 17.09
C VAL A 101 1.59 -1.52 15.74
N TRP A 102 2.15 -2.72 15.58
CA TRP A 102 2.83 -3.16 14.37
C TRP A 102 1.88 -4.07 13.58
N GLN A 103 1.61 -3.71 12.33
CA GLN A 103 0.71 -4.46 11.46
C GLN A 103 1.53 -5.50 10.70
N GLU A 104 1.23 -6.78 10.93
CA GLU A 104 1.86 -7.88 10.19
C GLU A 104 1.12 -8.21 8.88
N ASN A 105 -0.08 -7.65 8.66
CA ASN A 105 -0.90 -7.87 7.49
C ASN A 105 -1.43 -6.53 6.92
N MET A 106 -1.31 -6.36 5.60
CA MET A 106 -1.80 -5.20 4.84
C MET A 106 -3.33 -5.04 4.86
N PHE A 107 -4.08 -6.12 5.14
CA PHE A 107 -5.53 -6.17 4.91
C PHE A 107 -6.41 -6.18 6.17
N ASP A 108 -5.84 -6.25 7.37
CA ASP A 108 -6.62 -6.56 8.58
C ASP A 108 -7.43 -5.39 9.15
N VAL A 109 -6.91 -4.16 9.12
CA VAL A 109 -7.56 -3.01 9.75
C VAL A 109 -7.28 -1.73 8.97
N SER A 110 -8.32 -0.95 8.67
CA SER A 110 -8.15 0.38 8.09
C SER A 110 -7.40 1.31 9.06
N VAL A 111 -6.59 2.21 8.51
CA VAL A 111 -5.80 3.18 9.30
C VAL A 111 -6.70 4.00 10.22
N GLU A 112 -7.85 4.48 9.71
CA GLU A 112 -8.85 5.19 10.51
C GLU A 112 -9.44 4.31 11.61
N GLY A 113 -9.70 3.03 11.32
CA GLY A 113 -10.19 2.06 12.30
C GLY A 113 -9.22 1.83 13.46
N MET A 114 -7.92 1.93 13.23
CA MET A 114 -6.91 1.86 14.30
C MET A 114 -6.98 3.09 15.20
N ILE A 115 -7.05 4.29 14.63
CA ILE A 115 -7.15 5.55 15.39
C ILE A 115 -8.42 5.54 16.25
N MET A 116 -9.54 5.05 15.70
CA MET A 116 -10.79 4.85 16.42
C MET A 116 -10.66 3.88 17.61
N LYS A 117 -9.76 2.89 17.53
CA LYS A 117 -9.44 1.99 18.64
C LYS A 117 -8.40 2.58 19.61
N ASN A 118 -8.07 3.87 19.50
CA ASN A 118 -6.97 4.54 20.19
C ASN A 118 -5.60 3.85 19.98
N GLN A 119 -5.41 3.24 18.81
CA GLN A 119 -4.17 2.57 18.43
C GLN A 119 -3.43 3.42 17.39
N PHE A 120 -2.12 3.57 17.59
CA PHE A 120 -1.24 4.25 16.65
C PHE A 120 -0.27 3.24 16.04
N SER A 121 -0.08 3.34 14.73
CA SER A 121 0.88 2.55 13.96
C SER A 121 1.74 3.49 13.10
N VAL A 122 2.72 2.91 12.41
CA VAL A 122 3.52 3.65 11.42
C VAL A 122 2.60 4.20 10.31
N GLU A 123 1.58 3.44 9.91
CA GLU A 123 0.60 3.87 8.91
C GLU A 123 -0.28 5.02 9.38
N THR A 124 -0.75 5.01 10.63
CA THR A 124 -1.56 6.14 11.14
C THR A 124 -0.75 7.42 11.19
N LEU A 125 0.54 7.34 11.54
CA LEU A 125 1.45 8.48 11.51
C LEU A 125 1.60 9.03 10.08
N PHE A 126 1.91 8.16 9.12
CA PHE A 126 2.11 8.57 7.73
C PHE A 126 0.82 9.13 7.10
N TYR A 127 -0.33 8.50 7.39
CA TYR A 127 -1.64 8.95 6.97
C TYR A 127 -1.98 10.36 7.48
N CYS A 128 -1.82 10.60 8.79
CA CYS A 128 -2.09 11.91 9.37
C CYS A 128 -1.15 12.98 8.82
N TRP A 129 0.14 12.65 8.64
CA TRP A 129 1.13 13.57 8.07
C TRP A 129 0.80 13.92 6.63
N THR A 130 0.41 12.93 5.82
CA THR A 130 0.10 13.13 4.39
C THR A 130 -1.09 14.09 4.23
N GLY A 131 -2.19 13.85 4.93
CA GLY A 131 -3.37 14.74 4.87
C GLY A 131 -3.07 16.17 5.35
N TRP A 132 -2.26 16.29 6.41
CA TRP A 132 -1.85 17.58 6.96
C TRP A 132 -0.94 18.34 5.99
N LYS A 133 0.07 17.66 5.45
CA LYS A 133 1.02 18.17 4.47
C LYS A 133 0.31 18.67 3.21
N ASP A 134 -0.56 17.86 2.63
CA ASP A 134 -1.27 18.20 1.38
C ASP A 134 -2.13 19.44 1.56
N THR A 135 -2.80 19.57 2.71
CA THR A 135 -3.58 20.77 3.07
C THR A 135 -2.71 22.02 3.10
N ILE A 136 -1.51 21.96 3.70
CA ILE A 136 -0.59 23.13 3.73
C ILE A 136 -0.04 23.43 2.34
N VAL A 137 0.39 22.43 1.58
CA VAL A 137 0.93 22.63 0.23
C VAL A 137 -0.10 23.35 -0.65
N HIS A 138 -1.34 22.84 -0.68
CA HIS A 138 -2.44 23.49 -1.40
C HIS A 138 -2.75 24.91 -0.90
N MET A 139 -2.62 25.15 0.41
CA MET A 139 -2.81 26.48 0.98
C MET A 139 -1.73 27.47 0.53
N VAL A 140 -0.45 27.06 0.54
CA VAL A 140 0.68 27.89 0.09
C VAL A 140 0.57 28.20 -1.41
N GLU A 141 0.19 27.22 -2.21
CA GLU A 141 -0.08 27.41 -3.65
C GLU A 141 -1.24 28.38 -3.86
N SER A 142 -2.36 28.16 -3.17
CA SER A 142 -3.55 29.03 -3.26
C SER A 142 -3.27 30.48 -2.85
N LEU A 143 -2.44 30.70 -1.82
CA LEU A 143 -2.02 32.04 -1.40
C LEU A 143 -1.19 32.75 -2.48
N SER A 144 -0.42 32.01 -3.28
CA SER A 144 0.39 32.57 -4.37
C SER A 144 -0.49 33.17 -5.47
N ASN A 145 -1.65 32.53 -5.73
CA ASN A 145 -2.62 32.97 -6.73
C ASN A 145 -3.52 34.12 -6.25
N LEU A 146 -3.48 34.48 -4.96
CA LEU A 146 -4.20 35.65 -4.45
C LEU A 146 -3.71 36.96 -5.07
N ASN A 147 -2.47 36.95 -5.59
CA ASN A 147 -1.83 38.10 -6.24
C ASN A 147 -2.30 38.32 -7.68
N THR A 148 -2.93 37.33 -8.31
CA THR A 148 -3.47 37.40 -9.67
C THR A 148 -4.97 37.70 -9.62
N GLN A 149 -5.42 38.75 -10.31
CA GLN A 149 -6.75 39.38 -10.20
C GLN A 149 -7.97 38.52 -10.62
N ASP A 150 -7.83 37.21 -10.79
CA ASP A 150 -8.93 36.34 -11.23
C ASP A 150 -9.83 35.87 -10.07
N LEU A 151 -11.12 35.69 -10.40
CA LEU A 151 -12.26 35.46 -9.50
C LEU A 151 -12.01 34.40 -8.39
N HIS A 152 -11.48 34.82 -7.24
CA HIS A 152 -11.19 33.91 -6.11
C HIS A 152 -12.03 34.16 -4.86
N GLN A 153 -13.27 34.64 -5.00
CA GLN A 153 -14.15 34.92 -3.84
C GLN A 153 -14.46 33.69 -2.96
N HIS A 154 -14.14 32.45 -3.38
CA HIS A 154 -14.61 31.22 -2.75
C HIS A 154 -13.53 30.14 -2.47
N ASN A 155 -12.24 30.47 -2.40
CA ASN A 155 -11.21 29.48 -2.02
C ASN A 155 -11.20 29.28 -0.48
N SER A 156 -11.66 28.10 -0.03
CA SER A 156 -11.73 27.72 1.39
C SER A 156 -10.35 27.64 2.07
N TYR A 157 -9.29 27.26 1.34
CA TYR A 157 -7.92 27.22 1.84
C TYR A 157 -7.38 28.62 2.12
N VAL A 158 -7.60 29.58 1.20
CA VAL A 158 -7.25 30.99 1.41
C VAL A 158 -8.00 31.54 2.62
N LYS A 159 -9.31 31.27 2.71
CA LYS A 159 -10.13 31.70 3.84
C LYS A 159 -9.59 31.16 5.16
N PHE A 160 -9.20 29.88 5.21
CA PHE A 160 -8.59 29.30 6.39
C PHE A 160 -7.22 29.93 6.71
N ALA A 161 -6.34 30.10 5.71
CA ALA A 161 -5.05 30.75 5.88
C ALA A 161 -5.19 32.13 6.53
N LEU A 162 -6.08 32.97 6.00
CA LEU A 162 -6.37 34.30 6.54
C LEU A 162 -6.94 34.22 7.97
N ASN A 163 -7.92 33.35 8.20
CA ASN A 163 -8.51 33.15 9.52
C ASN A 163 -7.48 32.68 10.56
N TYR A 164 -6.51 31.86 10.17
CA TYR A 164 -5.43 31.39 11.04
C TYR A 164 -4.61 32.56 11.58
N PHE A 165 -4.33 33.56 10.75
CA PHE A 165 -3.65 34.81 11.15
C PHE A 165 -4.58 35.83 11.82
N GLY A 166 -5.87 35.53 11.95
CA GLY A 166 -6.85 36.49 12.46
C GLY A 166 -7.16 37.61 11.48
N VAL A 167 -7.15 37.33 10.18
CA VAL A 167 -7.48 38.28 9.13
C VAL A 167 -8.86 37.97 8.55
N GLN A 168 -9.72 38.99 8.47
CA GLN A 168 -11.01 38.91 7.82
C GLN A 168 -11.00 39.75 6.53
N LYS A 169 -11.19 39.08 5.38
CA LYS A 169 -11.42 39.76 4.10
C LYS A 169 -12.81 40.37 4.06
N ARG A 170 -12.92 41.64 3.67
CA ARG A 170 -14.17 42.34 3.37
C ARG A 170 -14.07 43.04 2.02
N ILE A 171 -15.18 43.10 1.30
CA ILE A 171 -15.27 43.86 0.06
C ILE A 171 -15.90 45.20 0.40
N TYR A 172 -15.23 46.30 0.08
CA TYR A 172 -15.73 47.65 0.26
C TYR A 172 -15.46 48.46 -1.01
N ASN A 173 -16.50 49.01 -1.63
CA ASN A 173 -16.40 49.77 -2.87
C ASN A 173 -15.59 49.05 -3.97
N LEU A 174 -15.85 47.75 -4.17
CA LEU A 174 -15.14 46.86 -5.12
C LEU A 174 -13.66 46.61 -4.80
N ASN A 175 -13.15 47.13 -3.68
CA ASN A 175 -11.79 46.86 -3.19
C ASN A 175 -11.79 45.85 -2.04
N ASP A 176 -10.82 44.95 -2.08
CA ASP A 176 -10.59 43.99 -1.00
C ASP A 176 -9.83 44.66 0.16
N ILE A 177 -10.47 44.69 1.33
CA ILE A 177 -9.88 45.17 2.59
C ILE A 177 -9.65 43.98 3.52
N TYR A 178 -8.44 43.87 4.06
CA TYR A 178 -8.03 42.79 4.96
C TYR A 178 -7.94 43.30 6.40
N LEU A 179 -8.95 42.99 7.21
CA LEU A 179 -9.09 43.49 8.59
C LEU A 179 -8.43 42.56 9.60
N LEU A 180 -7.67 43.13 10.54
CA LEU A 180 -7.07 42.41 11.65
C LEU A 180 -8.06 42.26 12.81
N LEU A 181 -8.33 41.01 13.18
CA LEU A 181 -9.10 40.66 14.36
C LEU A 181 -8.29 40.79 15.65
N ILE A 182 -6.96 40.70 15.55
CA ILE A 182 -6.00 40.76 16.68
C ILE A 182 -4.82 41.64 16.26
N PRO A 183 -4.95 42.98 16.35
CA PRO A 183 -3.91 43.90 15.92
C PRO A 183 -2.60 43.80 16.73
N ASP A 184 -2.67 43.25 17.94
CA ASP A 184 -1.55 43.00 18.87
C ASP A 184 -0.87 41.64 18.66
N ALA A 185 -1.23 40.90 17.61
CA ALA A 185 -0.63 39.60 17.32
C ALA A 185 0.88 39.73 17.02
N SER A 186 1.66 38.75 17.50
CA SER A 186 3.12 38.77 17.40
C SER A 186 3.66 38.85 15.96
N TRP A 187 2.91 38.33 14.98
CA TRP A 187 3.26 38.42 13.57
C TRP A 187 3.00 39.81 12.96
N VAL A 188 1.94 40.50 13.42
CA VAL A 188 1.59 41.86 12.94
C VAL A 188 2.70 42.83 13.32
N MET A 189 3.23 42.70 14.55
CA MET A 189 4.35 43.51 15.04
C MET A 189 5.63 43.38 14.18
N LYS A 190 5.76 42.30 13.39
CA LYS A 190 6.92 42.05 12.51
C LYS A 190 6.78 42.67 11.12
N LEU A 191 5.57 43.05 10.69
CA LEU A 191 5.31 43.59 9.35
C LEU A 191 5.74 45.06 9.18
N GLY A 192 5.97 45.76 10.30
CA GLY A 192 6.31 47.18 10.30
C GLY A 192 5.10 48.10 10.03
N ASP A 193 5.19 49.34 10.51
CA ASP A 193 4.06 50.27 10.48
C ASP A 193 3.56 50.62 9.07
N ARG A 194 4.43 50.52 8.06
CA ARG A 194 4.10 50.86 6.66
C ARG A 194 3.08 49.91 6.03
N SER A 195 2.99 48.67 6.53
CA SER A 195 2.09 47.64 5.99
C SER A 195 0.71 47.62 6.67
N ILE A 196 0.50 48.50 7.65
CA ILE A 196 -0.68 48.54 8.49
C ILE A 196 -1.38 49.90 8.35
N LYS A 197 -2.68 49.89 8.08
CA LYS A 197 -3.53 51.09 8.02
C LYS A 197 -4.48 51.09 9.20
N LYS A 198 -4.47 52.18 9.98
CA LYS A 198 -5.36 52.37 11.14
C LYS A 198 -6.44 53.39 10.79
N ASN A 199 -7.70 52.99 10.91
CA ASN A 199 -8.85 53.89 10.79
C ASN A 199 -9.71 53.77 12.06
N GLY A 200 -9.44 54.65 13.03
CA GLY A 200 -10.03 54.56 14.37
C GLY A 200 -9.64 53.26 15.09
N LYS A 201 -10.64 52.47 15.51
CA LYS A 201 -10.44 51.16 16.17
C LYS A 201 -10.19 50.02 15.17
N ILE A 202 -10.36 50.25 13.87
CA ILE A 202 -10.22 49.24 12.83
C ILE A 202 -8.78 49.30 12.31
N VAL A 203 -8.13 48.14 12.28
CA VAL A 203 -6.78 48.00 11.75
C VAL A 203 -6.84 47.05 10.56
N SER A 204 -6.28 47.47 9.42
CA SER A 204 -6.18 46.67 8.21
C SER A 204 -4.72 46.49 7.79
N VAL A 205 -4.44 45.41 7.08
CA VAL A 205 -3.11 45.07 6.59
C VAL A 205 -3.12 45.04 5.05
N ASP A 206 -2.02 45.45 4.43
CA ASP A 206 -1.86 45.31 2.99
C ASP A 206 -1.71 43.82 2.61
N VAL A 207 -2.30 43.45 1.46
CA VAL A 207 -2.37 42.04 1.03
C VAL A 207 -1.01 41.43 0.74
N GLN A 208 -0.09 42.19 0.10
CA GLN A 208 1.21 41.67 -0.30
C GLN A 208 2.07 41.28 0.92
N PRO A 209 2.31 42.17 1.92
CA PRO A 209 3.05 41.79 3.12
C PRO A 209 2.41 40.64 3.90
N LEU A 210 1.06 40.59 3.95
CA LEU A 210 0.33 39.50 4.59
C LEU A 210 0.58 38.15 3.89
N VAL A 211 0.41 38.09 2.58
CA VAL A 211 0.61 36.86 1.78
C VAL A 211 2.04 36.38 1.90
N SER A 212 3.02 37.28 1.76
CA SER A 212 4.44 36.93 1.91
C SER A 212 4.74 36.35 3.30
N TYR A 213 4.24 36.98 4.36
CA TYR A 213 4.43 36.46 5.72
C TYR A 213 3.77 35.09 5.92
N ALA A 214 2.52 34.94 5.46
CA ALA A 214 1.78 33.68 5.58
C ALA A 214 2.49 32.54 4.85
N GLN A 215 3.00 32.77 3.65
CA GLN A 215 3.77 31.78 2.88
C GLN A 215 5.05 31.37 3.62
N ILE A 216 5.82 32.33 4.13
CA ILE A 216 7.06 32.04 4.88
C ILE A 216 6.73 31.23 6.13
N TYR A 217 5.70 31.63 6.88
CA TYR A 217 5.25 30.93 8.08
C TYR A 217 4.85 29.48 7.79
N TRP A 218 3.95 29.26 6.83
CA TRP A 218 3.47 27.91 6.51
C TRP A 218 4.56 27.00 5.96
N ARG A 219 5.47 27.52 5.13
CA ARG A 219 6.64 26.76 4.67
C ARG A 219 7.56 26.38 5.83
N THR A 220 7.75 27.30 6.77
CA THR A 220 8.59 27.05 7.96
C THR A 220 7.95 26.01 8.87
N ILE A 221 6.64 26.09 9.13
CA ILE A 221 5.92 25.09 9.91
C ILE A 221 5.94 23.72 9.23
N LEU A 222 5.68 23.68 7.92
CA LEU A 222 5.71 22.46 7.11
C LEU A 222 7.07 21.77 7.19
N LEU A 223 8.15 22.54 7.15
CA LEU A 223 9.53 22.05 7.24
C LEU A 223 9.83 21.44 8.61
N HIS A 224 9.60 22.21 9.68
CA HIS A 224 9.92 21.75 11.04
C HIS A 224 9.08 20.54 11.44
N ALA A 225 7.77 20.60 11.21
CA ALA A 225 6.91 19.47 11.49
C ALA A 225 7.36 18.25 10.68
N SER A 226 7.59 18.37 9.36
CA SER A 226 8.01 17.22 8.55
C SER A 226 9.36 16.62 9.01
N LEU A 227 10.28 17.43 9.55
CA LEU A 227 11.50 16.94 10.18
C LEU A 227 11.23 16.16 11.48
N ASP A 228 10.34 16.65 12.34
CA ASP A 228 9.93 15.92 13.55
C ASP A 228 9.29 14.57 13.21
N HIS A 229 8.48 14.52 12.15
CA HIS A 229 7.86 13.30 11.65
C HIS A 229 8.90 12.33 11.07
N PHE A 230 9.83 12.86 10.27
CA PHE A 230 10.97 12.09 9.76
C PHE A 230 11.76 11.44 10.90
N HIS A 231 12.13 12.20 11.94
CA HIS A 231 12.85 11.65 13.09
C HIS A 231 12.03 10.65 13.89
N THR A 232 10.70 10.80 13.95
CA THR A 232 9.81 9.82 14.59
C THR A 232 9.78 8.51 13.80
N LEU A 233 9.64 8.58 12.48
CA LEU A 233 9.69 7.41 11.59
C LEU A 233 11.06 6.72 11.63
N GLU A 234 12.16 7.48 11.65
CA GLU A 234 13.52 6.96 11.80
C GLU A 234 13.67 6.19 13.13
N LYS A 235 13.17 6.74 14.24
CA LYS A 235 13.17 6.05 15.54
C LYS A 235 12.36 4.77 15.50
N LEU A 236 11.19 4.78 14.83
CA LEU A 236 10.34 3.60 14.67
C LEU A 236 11.02 2.51 13.84
N TYR A 237 11.67 2.89 12.73
CA TYR A 237 12.46 1.96 11.93
C TYR A 237 13.62 1.34 12.74
N ARG A 238 14.41 2.15 13.44
CA ARG A 238 15.49 1.62 14.29
C ARG A 238 14.95 0.71 15.39
N PHE A 239 13.79 1.05 15.95
CA PHE A 239 13.12 0.21 16.93
C PHE A 239 12.67 -1.13 16.33
N SER A 240 12.16 -1.15 15.11
CA SER A 240 11.71 -2.38 14.45
C SER A 240 12.85 -3.33 14.13
N VAL A 241 13.99 -2.80 13.70
CA VAL A 241 15.23 -3.59 13.52
C VAL A 241 15.71 -4.13 14.87
N ASN A 242 15.77 -3.31 15.91
CA ASN A 242 16.27 -3.72 17.24
C ASN A 242 15.39 -4.76 17.95
N LYS A 243 14.10 -4.84 17.60
CA LYS A 243 13.14 -5.81 18.14
C LYS A 243 12.92 -7.02 17.23
N ASP A 244 13.68 -7.12 16.14
CA ASP A 244 13.57 -8.18 15.15
C ASP A 244 12.13 -8.37 14.64
N PHE A 245 11.39 -7.27 14.43
CA PHE A 245 10.07 -7.34 13.81
C PHE A 245 10.15 -7.86 12.37
N SER A 246 9.00 -8.26 11.83
CA SER A 246 8.90 -8.77 10.47
C SER A 246 9.54 -7.81 9.45
N GLU A 247 10.12 -8.39 8.40
CA GLU A 247 10.77 -7.63 7.34
C GLU A 247 9.80 -6.66 6.64
N PHE A 248 8.54 -7.06 6.55
CA PHE A 248 7.46 -6.19 6.07
C PHE A 248 7.34 -4.91 6.90
N CYS A 249 7.27 -5.01 8.24
CA CYS A 249 7.21 -3.84 9.12
C CYS A 249 8.44 -2.92 8.99
N GLN A 250 9.63 -3.51 8.83
CA GLN A 250 10.87 -2.75 8.62
C GLN A 250 10.84 -1.99 7.29
N VAL A 251 10.47 -2.68 6.20
CA VAL A 251 10.36 -2.11 4.85
C VAL A 251 9.29 -1.02 4.80
N GLN A 252 8.12 -1.26 5.39
CA GLN A 252 7.03 -0.29 5.48
C GLN A 252 7.49 1.01 6.17
N SER A 253 8.23 0.88 7.28
CA SER A 253 8.83 2.03 7.96
C SER A 253 9.82 2.78 7.07
N LEU A 254 10.70 2.05 6.37
CA LEU A 254 11.68 2.63 5.44
C LEU A 254 11.01 3.35 4.25
N LEU A 255 9.90 2.81 3.74
CA LEU A 255 9.14 3.43 2.64
C LEU A 255 8.59 4.79 3.06
N HIS A 256 8.00 4.88 4.25
CA HIS A 256 7.49 6.15 4.78
C HIS A 256 8.62 7.15 5.04
N VAL A 257 9.74 6.68 5.58
CA VAL A 257 10.94 7.50 5.75
C VAL A 257 11.46 8.03 4.40
N TYR A 258 11.47 7.19 3.36
CA TYR A 258 11.82 7.59 2.01
C TYR A 258 10.88 8.67 1.47
N GLU A 259 9.55 8.48 1.59
CA GLU A 259 8.56 9.43 1.06
C GLU A 259 8.67 10.81 1.74
N VAL A 260 8.82 10.84 3.07
CA VAL A 260 9.02 12.11 3.81
C VAL A 260 10.34 12.78 3.40
N SER A 261 11.43 12.00 3.27
CA SER A 261 12.73 12.53 2.85
C SER A 261 12.69 13.08 1.43
N LYS A 262 12.05 12.35 0.50
CA LYS A 262 11.85 12.77 -0.89
C LYS A 262 11.06 14.07 -0.96
N PHE A 263 9.99 14.19 -0.17
CA PHE A 263 9.21 15.41 -0.08
C PHE A 263 10.05 16.61 0.40
N LEU A 264 10.81 16.42 1.49
CA LEU A 264 11.67 17.47 2.05
C LEU A 264 12.75 17.94 1.07
N LEU A 265 13.32 17.02 0.28
CA LEU A 265 14.38 17.34 -0.69
C LEU A 265 13.87 17.90 -2.03
N LYS A 266 12.74 17.40 -2.54
CA LYS A 266 12.27 17.70 -3.91
C LYS A 266 11.13 18.72 -3.96
N SER A 267 10.49 19.05 -2.84
CA SER A 267 9.34 19.96 -2.84
C SER A 267 9.74 21.40 -3.17
N LYS A 268 8.98 22.03 -4.08
CA LYS A 268 9.13 23.45 -4.42
C LYS A 268 8.93 24.37 -3.21
N CYS A 269 8.23 23.89 -2.17
CA CYS A 269 7.97 24.65 -0.94
C CYS A 269 9.25 25.06 -0.21
N PHE A 270 10.36 24.34 -0.40
CA PHE A 270 11.62 24.56 0.34
C PHE A 270 12.75 25.13 -0.51
N SER A 271 12.50 25.45 -1.78
CA SER A 271 13.50 25.97 -2.74
C SER A 271 14.29 27.21 -2.28
N HIS A 272 13.79 27.93 -1.27
CA HIS A 272 14.40 29.15 -0.73
C HIS A 272 14.85 29.01 0.74
N CYS A 273 14.82 27.79 1.30
CA CYS A 273 15.25 27.54 2.68
C CYS A 273 16.77 27.36 2.75
N HIS A 274 17.44 28.12 3.61
CA HIS A 274 18.90 28.06 3.84
C HIS A 274 19.35 26.89 4.74
N ILE A 275 18.55 25.83 4.87
CA ILE A 275 18.91 24.70 5.74
C ILE A 275 19.92 23.80 5.01
N ASP A 276 21.01 23.44 5.67
CA ASP A 276 21.96 22.44 5.17
C ASP A 276 21.31 21.05 5.23
N LEU A 277 20.71 20.62 4.12
CA LEU A 277 20.05 19.33 3.99
C LEU A 277 21.02 18.19 3.66
N LYS A 278 22.34 18.38 3.71
CA LYS A 278 23.32 17.30 3.42
C LYS A 278 23.13 16.06 4.27
N ALA A 279 22.82 16.23 5.56
CA ALA A 279 22.55 15.11 6.45
C ALA A 279 21.31 14.32 5.99
N LEU A 280 20.25 15.03 5.56
CA LEU A 280 19.03 14.44 5.02
C LEU A 280 19.28 13.78 3.65
N GLU A 281 20.08 14.37 2.77
CA GLU A 281 20.47 13.76 1.49
C GLU A 281 21.26 12.46 1.68
N SER A 282 22.22 12.45 2.62
CA SER A 282 22.98 11.26 2.98
C SER A 282 22.04 10.16 3.47
N TYR A 283 21.13 10.51 4.37
CA TYR A 283 20.17 9.57 4.94
C TYR A 283 19.15 9.06 3.90
N TYR A 284 18.66 9.94 3.02
CA TYR A 284 17.80 9.58 1.90
C TYR A 284 18.49 8.55 0.99
N ARG A 285 19.76 8.77 0.65
CA ARG A 285 20.57 7.82 -0.14
C ARG A 285 20.76 6.49 0.58
N GLU A 286 21.04 6.52 1.88
CA GLU A 286 21.15 5.32 2.72
C GLU A 286 19.84 4.54 2.78
N THR A 287 18.69 5.24 2.87
CA THR A 287 17.35 4.63 2.89
C THR A 287 17.08 3.85 1.60
N ILE A 288 17.40 4.43 0.43
CA ILE A 288 17.28 3.74 -0.87
C ILE A 288 18.21 2.51 -0.90
N GLU A 289 19.42 2.62 -0.38
CA GLU A 289 20.36 1.49 -0.31
C GLU A 289 19.88 0.38 0.66
N CYS A 290 19.27 0.74 1.78
CA CYS A 290 18.65 -0.22 2.70
C CYS A 290 17.48 -0.94 2.05
N LEU A 291 16.57 -0.20 1.39
CA LEU A 291 15.42 -0.78 0.69
C LEU A 291 15.84 -1.76 -0.42
N SER A 292 16.90 -1.46 -1.17
CA SER A 292 17.37 -2.36 -2.24
C SER A 292 17.89 -3.71 -1.73
N ARG A 293 18.36 -3.79 -0.48
CA ARG A 293 18.76 -5.06 0.16
C ARG A 293 17.58 -5.99 0.40
N HIS A 294 16.37 -5.44 0.53
CA HIS A 294 15.12 -6.19 0.67
C HIS A 294 14.50 -6.63 -0.67
N ALA A 295 15.00 -6.11 -1.80
CA ALA A 295 14.53 -6.52 -3.12
C ALA A 295 15.04 -7.91 -3.52
N VAL A 296 16.28 -8.24 -3.15
CA VAL A 296 16.94 -9.50 -3.52
C VAL A 296 17.49 -10.20 -2.26
N PRO A 297 16.61 -10.64 -1.33
CA PRO A 297 17.06 -11.31 -0.12
C PRO A 297 17.67 -12.66 -0.46
N LEU A 298 18.68 -13.08 0.33
CA LEU A 298 19.25 -14.41 0.17
C LEU A 298 18.25 -15.50 0.59
N ASP A 299 17.56 -15.29 1.72
CA ASP A 299 16.49 -16.20 2.16
C ASP A 299 15.20 -15.88 1.41
N TRP A 300 14.77 -16.82 0.57
CA TRP A 300 13.56 -16.68 -0.24
C TRP A 300 12.29 -16.56 0.62
N LYS A 301 12.30 -16.98 1.90
CA LYS A 301 11.14 -16.84 2.79
C LYS A 301 10.78 -15.38 3.01
N LYS A 302 11.80 -14.52 3.02
CA LYS A 302 11.66 -13.06 3.16
C LYS A 302 10.97 -12.45 1.95
N SER A 303 11.37 -12.86 0.74
CA SER A 303 10.74 -12.40 -0.49
C SER A 303 9.34 -13.01 -0.71
N LEU A 304 9.11 -14.24 -0.25
CA LEU A 304 7.81 -14.92 -0.36
C LEU A 304 6.77 -14.52 0.71
N ALA A 305 7.11 -13.66 1.67
CA ALA A 305 6.10 -13.10 2.56
C ALA A 305 5.05 -12.37 1.71
N LYS A 306 3.77 -12.71 1.90
CA LYS A 306 2.67 -12.25 1.04
C LYS A 306 2.66 -10.72 0.96
N GLU A 307 2.78 -10.08 2.10
CA GLU A 307 2.78 -8.63 2.30
C GLU A 307 3.96 -7.98 1.57
N MET A 308 5.14 -8.61 1.61
CA MET A 308 6.30 -8.18 0.83
C MET A 308 6.08 -8.30 -0.68
N VAL A 309 5.41 -9.34 -1.16
CA VAL A 309 5.09 -9.48 -2.59
C VAL A 309 4.17 -8.35 -3.04
N TYR A 310 3.05 -8.13 -2.33
CA TYR A 310 2.12 -7.05 -2.68
C TYR A 310 2.76 -5.67 -2.56
N GLN A 311 3.61 -5.43 -1.55
CA GLN A 311 4.35 -4.18 -1.39
C GLN A 311 5.29 -3.91 -2.57
N ARG A 312 5.93 -4.95 -3.11
CA ARG A 312 6.86 -4.80 -4.23
C ARG A 312 6.17 -4.54 -5.57
N VAL A 313 4.87 -4.85 -5.69
CA VAL A 313 4.08 -4.54 -6.89
C VAL A 313 3.64 -3.07 -6.93
N THR A 314 3.70 -2.34 -5.81
CA THR A 314 3.22 -0.94 -5.78
C THR A 314 4.10 -0.01 -6.62
N GLU A 315 3.49 1.02 -7.21
CA GLU A 315 4.21 2.05 -7.98
C GLU A 315 5.31 2.72 -7.16
N SER A 316 5.05 2.98 -5.87
CA SER A 316 6.03 3.57 -4.95
C SER A 316 7.31 2.74 -4.84
N TRP A 317 7.21 1.43 -4.66
CA TRP A 317 8.37 0.54 -4.62
C TRP A 317 9.10 0.53 -5.96
N GLN A 318 8.37 0.40 -7.05
CA GLN A 318 8.93 0.35 -8.40
C GLN A 318 9.70 1.64 -8.74
N ASP A 319 9.19 2.80 -8.33
CA ASP A 319 9.85 4.08 -8.54
C ASP A 319 11.10 4.25 -7.69
N ILE A 320 11.10 3.74 -6.45
CA ILE A 320 12.31 3.69 -5.61
C ILE A 320 13.39 2.84 -6.26
N MET A 321 13.04 1.68 -6.81
CA MET A 321 14.02 0.81 -7.48
C MET A 321 14.60 1.46 -8.73
N LYS A 322 13.80 2.19 -9.51
CA LYS A 322 14.28 3.02 -10.64
C LYS A 322 15.23 4.12 -10.16
N GLU A 323 14.91 4.80 -9.06
CA GLU A 323 15.80 5.80 -8.46
C GLU A 323 17.11 5.18 -7.96
N PHE A 324 17.07 3.98 -7.37
CA PHE A 324 18.25 3.22 -6.99
C PHE A 324 19.13 2.89 -8.19
N ILE A 325 18.56 2.36 -9.28
CA ILE A 325 19.29 2.03 -10.51
C ILE A 325 20.04 3.28 -11.01
N SER A 326 19.36 4.42 -11.10
CA SER A 326 19.98 5.69 -11.52
C SER A 326 21.07 6.14 -10.55
N ALA A 327 20.84 6.05 -9.23
CA ALA A 327 21.82 6.46 -8.23
C ALA A 327 23.07 5.56 -8.19
N ASN A 328 22.90 4.26 -8.46
CA ASN A 328 23.98 3.28 -8.47
C ASN A 328 24.90 3.47 -9.69
N THR A 329 24.38 3.96 -10.82
CA THR A 329 25.16 4.19 -12.06
C THR A 329 25.69 5.61 -12.23
N LYS A 330 25.21 6.59 -11.45
CA LYS A 330 25.58 8.03 -11.55
C LYS A 330 27.01 8.41 -11.17
N ARG A 331 27.74 7.57 -10.42
CA ARG A 331 29.10 7.91 -9.96
C ARG A 331 30.05 8.03 -11.14
N LYS A 332 31.05 8.93 -11.07
CA LYS A 332 32.00 9.19 -12.18
C LYS A 332 32.99 8.05 -12.39
N ASP A 333 33.34 7.34 -11.32
CA ASP A 333 34.29 6.22 -11.36
C ASP A 333 33.75 5.06 -12.22
N PRO A 334 34.64 4.23 -12.81
CA PRO A 334 34.23 2.99 -13.48
C PRO A 334 33.38 2.14 -12.56
N LEU A 335 32.35 1.49 -13.11
CA LEU A 335 31.46 0.65 -12.32
C LEU A 335 32.18 -0.61 -11.87
N THR A 336 32.08 -0.91 -10.58
CA THR A 336 32.52 -2.19 -10.04
C THR A 336 31.59 -3.32 -10.48
N TYR A 337 32.08 -4.55 -10.50
CA TYR A 337 31.23 -5.72 -10.74
C TYR A 337 30.07 -5.81 -9.74
N GLY A 338 30.29 -5.46 -8.48
CA GLY A 338 29.22 -5.38 -7.47
C GLY A 338 28.15 -4.35 -7.81
N GLN A 339 28.52 -3.17 -8.31
CA GLN A 339 27.56 -2.17 -8.80
C GLN A 339 26.79 -2.68 -10.03
N ILE A 340 27.47 -3.33 -10.97
CA ILE A 340 26.85 -3.93 -12.15
C ILE A 340 25.82 -4.99 -11.72
N GLY A 341 26.22 -5.95 -10.88
CA GLY A 341 25.33 -7.01 -10.39
C GLY A 341 24.10 -6.48 -9.65
N ARG A 342 24.26 -5.45 -8.81
CA ARG A 342 23.13 -4.77 -8.15
C ARG A 342 22.22 -4.08 -9.16
N ALA A 343 22.76 -3.33 -10.11
CA ALA A 343 21.96 -2.65 -11.14
C ALA A 343 21.14 -3.64 -11.95
N VAL A 344 21.78 -4.70 -12.46
CA VAL A 344 21.12 -5.72 -13.29
C VAL A 344 20.05 -6.47 -12.49
N ALA A 345 20.35 -6.85 -11.25
CA ALA A 345 19.37 -7.53 -10.40
C ALA A 345 18.11 -6.67 -10.17
N MET A 346 18.28 -5.36 -9.97
CA MET A 346 17.16 -4.43 -9.84
C MET A 346 16.42 -4.21 -11.15
N ILE A 347 17.12 -4.10 -12.29
CA ILE A 347 16.48 -4.00 -13.62
C ILE A 347 15.58 -5.22 -13.86
N LEU A 348 16.09 -6.42 -13.60
CA LEU A 348 15.33 -7.67 -13.71
C LEU A 348 14.28 -7.87 -12.59
N GLY A 349 14.28 -7.00 -11.57
CA GLY A 349 13.39 -7.02 -10.41
C GLY A 349 12.34 -5.90 -10.42
N THR A 350 12.34 -5.05 -11.45
CA THR A 350 11.54 -3.82 -11.53
C THR A 350 10.71 -3.84 -12.80
N ALA A 351 9.40 -3.60 -12.68
CA ALA A 351 8.50 -3.45 -13.81
C ALA A 351 8.62 -2.06 -14.46
N ASN A 352 8.37 -1.99 -15.77
CA ASN A 352 8.28 -0.74 -16.53
C ASN A 352 9.52 0.18 -16.36
N VAL A 353 10.72 -0.41 -16.43
CA VAL A 353 11.96 0.37 -16.51
C VAL A 353 12.00 1.10 -17.85
N LYS A 354 11.99 2.44 -17.81
CA LYS A 354 11.95 3.27 -19.03
C LYS A 354 13.22 3.13 -19.86
N ASP A 355 13.07 3.20 -21.19
CA ASP A 355 14.17 3.20 -22.15
C ASP A 355 15.26 4.23 -21.81
N ASP A 356 14.89 5.45 -21.41
CA ASP A 356 15.85 6.49 -21.00
C ASP A 356 16.79 6.03 -19.87
N LEU A 357 16.25 5.28 -18.90
CA LEU A 357 17.04 4.76 -17.79
C LEU A 357 17.93 3.60 -18.25
N LEU A 358 17.45 2.73 -19.16
CA LEU A 358 18.28 1.69 -19.75
C LEU A 358 19.43 2.28 -20.58
N VAL A 359 19.17 3.33 -21.38
CA VAL A 359 20.20 4.08 -22.11
C VAL A 359 21.22 4.68 -21.15
N GLN A 360 20.77 5.30 -20.05
CA GLN A 360 21.66 5.80 -19.02
C GLN A 360 22.56 4.68 -18.46
N VAL A 361 22.01 3.50 -18.18
CA VAL A 361 22.78 2.34 -17.67
C VAL A 361 23.80 1.88 -18.73
N MET A 362 23.41 1.74 -19.99
CA MET A 362 24.30 1.30 -21.08
C MET A 362 25.51 2.21 -21.25
N THR A 363 25.34 3.54 -21.17
CA THR A 363 26.47 4.50 -21.26
C THR A 363 27.47 4.34 -20.11
N ARG A 364 27.04 3.80 -18.97
CA ARG A 364 27.92 3.54 -17.82
C ARG A 364 28.58 2.16 -17.88
N PHE A 365 28.09 1.28 -18.76
CA PHE A 365 28.61 -0.07 -18.99
C PHE A 365 29.57 -0.11 -20.19
N GLU A 366 30.07 1.05 -20.67
CA GLU A 366 30.98 1.13 -21.82
C GLU A 366 32.24 0.28 -21.66
N ASP A 367 32.79 0.20 -20.45
CA ASP A 367 33.96 -0.63 -20.14
C ASP A 367 33.63 -2.14 -20.00
N ASN A 368 32.35 -2.52 -20.17
CA ASN A 368 31.88 -3.89 -20.02
C ASN A 368 30.87 -4.28 -21.12
N GLU A 369 31.41 -4.60 -22.30
CA GLU A 369 30.64 -4.92 -23.50
C GLU A 369 29.59 -6.02 -23.27
N SER A 370 29.93 -7.09 -22.54
CA SER A 370 29.00 -8.21 -22.32
C SER A 370 27.75 -7.80 -21.55
N TRP A 371 27.90 -6.98 -20.48
CA TRP A 371 26.75 -6.48 -19.74
C TRP A 371 26.00 -5.38 -20.51
N LYS A 372 26.71 -4.55 -21.29
CA LYS A 372 26.10 -3.53 -22.15
C LYS A 372 25.19 -4.17 -23.21
N ASP A 373 25.69 -5.18 -23.91
CA ASP A 373 24.95 -5.98 -24.88
C ASP A 373 23.68 -6.59 -24.28
N PHE A 374 23.77 -7.08 -23.05
CA PHE A 374 22.62 -7.61 -22.35
C PHE A 374 21.54 -6.54 -22.10
N ILE A 375 21.91 -5.37 -21.57
CA ILE A 375 20.94 -4.27 -21.35
C ILE A 375 20.34 -3.80 -22.67
N GLN A 376 21.13 -3.71 -23.74
CA GLN A 376 20.65 -3.39 -25.07
C GLN A 376 19.61 -4.41 -25.56
N SER A 377 19.85 -5.70 -25.34
CA SER A 377 18.90 -6.75 -25.71
C SER A 377 17.57 -6.61 -24.95
N ILE A 378 17.58 -6.22 -23.66
CA ILE A 378 16.32 -5.96 -22.92
C ILE A 378 15.55 -4.82 -23.57
N GLN A 379 16.22 -3.70 -23.89
CA GLN A 379 15.59 -2.53 -24.49
C GLN A 379 14.95 -2.82 -25.85
N LEU A 380 15.62 -3.62 -26.69
CA LEU A 380 15.12 -3.95 -28.02
C LEU A 380 13.94 -4.92 -27.97
N TYR A 381 13.88 -5.79 -26.95
CA TYR A 381 12.77 -6.70 -26.73
C TYR A 381 11.54 -6.05 -26.08
N SER A 382 11.69 -4.87 -25.46
CA SER A 382 10.58 -4.10 -24.86
C SER A 382 9.87 -3.14 -25.82
N GLY A 383 10.32 -3.02 -27.09
CA GLY A 383 9.75 -2.12 -28.09
C GLY A 383 8.50 -2.66 -28.80
N ASP A 384 7.59 -1.75 -29.16
CA ASP A 384 6.35 -1.99 -29.91
C ASP A 384 6.59 -2.79 -31.22
N GLU A 385 5.66 -3.68 -31.59
CA GLU A 385 5.76 -4.70 -32.65
C GLU A 385 6.04 -4.15 -34.07
N SER A 386 6.14 -2.83 -34.23
CA SER A 386 6.28 -2.15 -35.52
C SER A 386 7.73 -1.90 -35.96
N ARG A 387 8.76 -2.23 -35.16
CA ARG A 387 10.16 -2.11 -35.60
C ARG A 387 10.69 -3.46 -36.08
N SER A 388 10.40 -3.73 -37.35
CA SER A 388 11.12 -4.63 -38.26
C SER A 388 11.71 -5.92 -37.67
N LYS A 389 11.08 -7.05 -38.02
CA LYS A 389 11.77 -8.32 -38.30
C LYS A 389 12.98 -8.08 -39.21
N ALA A 390 14.15 -7.79 -38.64
CA ALA A 390 15.46 -7.93 -39.27
C ALA A 390 16.56 -7.40 -38.34
N VAL A 391 17.00 -8.18 -37.34
CA VAL A 391 18.42 -8.52 -37.13
C VAL A 391 18.46 -9.85 -36.35
N LEU A 392 19.36 -10.74 -36.74
CA LEU A 392 19.81 -11.92 -35.97
C LEU A 392 20.47 -11.48 -34.63
N GLU A 393 19.73 -10.83 -33.73
CA GLU A 393 20.23 -10.48 -32.41
C GLU A 393 19.82 -11.57 -31.39
N MET A 394 20.83 -12.13 -30.73
CA MET A 394 20.67 -13.20 -29.71
C MET A 394 19.64 -12.81 -28.64
N HIS A 395 18.83 -13.78 -28.21
CA HIS A 395 17.82 -13.61 -27.17
C HIS A 395 18.44 -13.05 -25.86
N PRO A 396 17.75 -12.19 -25.08
CA PRO A 396 18.27 -11.60 -23.85
C PRO A 396 18.79 -12.65 -22.85
N THR A 397 18.16 -13.83 -22.83
CA THR A 397 18.61 -14.99 -22.05
C THR A 397 20.03 -15.42 -22.40
N PHE A 398 20.37 -15.46 -23.69
CA PHE A 398 21.70 -15.86 -24.14
C PHE A 398 22.73 -14.76 -23.83
N LYS A 399 22.36 -13.48 -24.02
CA LYS A 399 23.22 -12.35 -23.63
C LYS A 399 23.45 -12.30 -22.11
N LEU A 400 22.44 -12.63 -21.29
CA LEU A 400 22.59 -12.78 -19.84
C LEU A 400 23.60 -13.88 -19.51
N TYR A 401 23.47 -15.04 -20.15
CA TYR A 401 24.42 -16.15 -20.00
C TYR A 401 25.86 -15.69 -20.31
N LEU A 402 26.09 -15.06 -21.46
CA LEU A 402 27.42 -14.58 -21.85
C LEU A 402 28.01 -13.58 -20.83
N ALA A 403 27.21 -12.63 -20.36
CA ALA A 403 27.65 -11.65 -19.38
C ALA A 403 27.99 -12.28 -18.02
N MET A 404 27.22 -13.28 -17.60
CA MET A 404 27.52 -14.07 -16.40
C MET A 404 28.78 -14.93 -16.57
N GLN A 405 28.96 -15.56 -17.72
CA GLN A 405 30.16 -16.35 -18.03
C GLN A 405 31.42 -15.49 -18.02
N TYR A 406 31.37 -14.32 -18.67
CA TYR A 406 32.45 -13.35 -18.63
C TYR A 406 32.80 -12.99 -17.18
N THR A 407 31.81 -12.59 -16.39
CA THR A 407 32.04 -12.19 -14.98
C THR A 407 32.58 -13.33 -14.13
N PHE A 408 32.16 -14.57 -14.38
CA PHE A 408 32.65 -15.75 -13.67
C PHE A 408 34.12 -16.05 -13.99
N SER A 409 34.59 -15.71 -15.20
CA SER A 409 36.00 -15.87 -15.59
C SER A 409 36.94 -14.84 -14.94
N VAL A 410 36.40 -13.75 -14.39
CA VAL A 410 37.18 -12.69 -13.73
C VAL A 410 37.71 -13.17 -12.38
N ASN A 411 38.98 -12.85 -12.08
CA ASN A 411 39.58 -13.19 -10.80
C ASN A 411 39.08 -12.27 -9.67
N TRP A 412 37.97 -12.67 -9.07
CA TRP A 412 37.29 -11.98 -7.97
C TRP A 412 38.17 -11.64 -6.75
N ARG A 413 39.34 -12.29 -6.57
CA ARG A 413 40.23 -12.00 -5.44
C ARG A 413 40.86 -10.61 -5.54
N HIS A 414 41.08 -10.14 -6.77
CA HIS A 414 41.67 -8.83 -7.07
C HIS A 414 40.62 -7.71 -7.15
N GLU A 415 39.34 -8.07 -7.15
CA GLU A 415 38.24 -7.10 -7.18
C GLU A 415 37.89 -6.60 -5.77
N VAL A 416 37.71 -5.27 -5.67
CA VAL A 416 37.34 -4.60 -4.41
C VAL A 416 35.84 -4.78 -4.10
N ASP A 417 34.99 -4.71 -5.12
CA ASP A 417 33.53 -4.92 -5.03
C ASP A 417 33.10 -5.85 -6.16
N PHE A 418 33.03 -7.15 -5.87
CA PHE A 418 32.54 -8.19 -6.78
C PHE A 418 31.02 -8.37 -6.64
N ILE A 419 30.38 -9.08 -7.58
CA ILE A 419 28.95 -9.41 -7.47
C ILE A 419 28.73 -10.23 -6.19
N SER A 420 27.81 -9.78 -5.33
CA SER A 420 27.48 -10.51 -4.11
C SER A 420 26.83 -11.86 -4.44
N PRO A 421 27.02 -12.91 -3.62
CA PRO A 421 26.38 -14.19 -3.90
C PRO A 421 24.85 -14.15 -3.95
N SER A 422 24.21 -13.24 -3.22
CA SER A 422 22.74 -13.07 -3.30
C SER A 422 22.31 -12.55 -4.67
N CYS A 423 23.00 -11.54 -5.22
CA CYS A 423 22.77 -11.06 -6.57
C CYS A 423 23.10 -12.14 -7.60
N PHE A 424 24.21 -12.85 -7.46
CA PHE A 424 24.59 -13.89 -8.41
C PHE A 424 23.58 -15.05 -8.44
N MET A 425 23.16 -15.54 -7.27
CA MET A 425 22.13 -16.58 -7.17
C MET A 425 20.79 -16.13 -7.74
N TYR A 426 20.42 -14.85 -7.56
CA TYR A 426 19.24 -14.30 -8.21
C TYR A 426 19.36 -14.35 -9.74
N LEU A 427 20.50 -13.95 -10.30
CA LEU A 427 20.73 -14.03 -11.75
C LEU A 427 20.73 -15.48 -12.27
N VAL A 428 21.29 -16.42 -11.51
CA VAL A 428 21.25 -17.86 -11.80
C VAL A 428 19.81 -18.37 -11.83
N GLU A 429 18.99 -18.02 -10.85
CA GLU A 429 17.57 -18.40 -10.81
C GLU A 429 16.78 -17.75 -11.95
N ARG A 430 17.10 -16.51 -12.34
CA ARG A 430 16.52 -15.88 -13.54
C ARG A 430 16.89 -16.63 -14.80
N LEU A 431 18.14 -17.00 -14.96
CA LEU A 431 18.60 -17.75 -16.11
C LEU A 431 17.93 -19.13 -16.16
N LEU A 432 17.94 -19.88 -15.04
CA LEU A 432 17.28 -21.18 -14.92
C LEU A 432 15.78 -21.11 -15.26
N LEU A 433 15.10 -20.08 -14.75
CA LEU A 433 13.69 -19.84 -15.04
C LEU A 433 13.48 -19.69 -16.55
N LEU A 434 14.28 -18.86 -17.22
CA LEU A 434 14.19 -18.60 -18.65
C LEU A 434 14.58 -19.83 -19.49
N THR A 435 15.56 -20.63 -19.03
CA THR A 435 15.99 -21.84 -19.74
C THR A 435 15.09 -23.04 -19.48
N SER A 436 14.26 -23.02 -18.43
CA SER A 436 13.27 -24.07 -18.12
C SER A 436 12.06 -24.11 -19.05
N CYS A 437 11.95 -23.15 -19.97
CA CYS A 437 10.84 -23.01 -20.91
C CYS A 437 10.89 -24.12 -21.98
N TRP A 438 10.38 -25.30 -21.66
CA TRP A 438 10.39 -26.47 -22.56
C TRP A 438 8.98 -26.99 -22.81
N LYS A 439 8.70 -27.43 -24.06
CA LYS A 439 7.42 -28.04 -24.48
C LYS A 439 6.14 -27.25 -24.08
N GLY A 440 6.25 -25.93 -23.97
CA GLY A 440 5.12 -25.06 -23.60
C GLY A 440 4.84 -24.98 -22.09
N PHE A 441 5.77 -25.41 -21.25
CA PHE A 441 5.75 -25.22 -19.80
C PHE A 441 6.99 -24.47 -19.32
N MET A 442 6.86 -23.83 -18.16
CA MET A 442 7.95 -23.23 -17.40
C MET A 442 7.96 -23.86 -16.00
N CYS A 443 9.14 -24.25 -15.51
CA CYS A 443 9.31 -24.88 -14.21
C CYS A 443 10.19 -24.01 -13.31
N ALA A 444 9.68 -23.63 -12.15
CA ALA A 444 10.41 -22.77 -11.23
C ALA A 444 9.99 -23.00 -9.78
N THR A 445 10.77 -22.54 -8.82
CA THR A 445 10.25 -22.41 -7.46
C THR A 445 9.23 -21.27 -7.37
N LYS A 446 8.30 -21.35 -6.41
CA LYS A 446 7.33 -20.28 -6.13
C LYS A 446 8.00 -18.92 -5.96
N SER A 447 9.15 -18.85 -5.31
CA SER A 447 9.93 -17.61 -5.17
C SER A 447 10.38 -17.07 -6.52
N SER A 448 11.09 -17.87 -7.33
CA SER A 448 11.62 -17.43 -8.62
C SER A 448 10.52 -17.02 -9.60
N PHE A 449 9.40 -17.75 -9.60
CA PHE A 449 8.23 -17.43 -10.42
C PHE A 449 7.56 -16.13 -9.97
N THR A 450 7.39 -15.93 -8.66
CA THR A 450 6.81 -14.70 -8.11
C THR A 450 7.68 -13.49 -8.43
N GLU A 451 9.00 -13.59 -8.25
CA GLU A 451 9.94 -12.53 -8.61
C GLU A 451 9.82 -12.16 -10.09
N TRP A 452 9.59 -13.14 -10.97
CA TRP A 452 9.48 -12.89 -12.42
C TRP A 452 8.18 -12.17 -12.74
N LEU A 453 7.09 -12.64 -12.12
CA LEU A 453 5.76 -12.10 -12.25
C LEU A 453 5.66 -10.63 -11.79
N ILE A 454 6.35 -10.24 -10.71
CA ILE A 454 6.42 -8.84 -10.25
C ILE A 454 6.92 -7.91 -11.36
N CYS A 455 7.82 -8.40 -12.21
CA CYS A 455 8.50 -7.61 -13.25
C CYS A 455 7.75 -7.59 -14.58
N GLN A 456 6.74 -8.44 -14.76
CA GLN A 456 5.94 -8.47 -15.98
C GLN A 456 4.95 -7.31 -16.01
N ASP A 457 4.80 -6.71 -17.19
CA ASP A 457 3.67 -5.82 -17.50
C ASP A 457 2.51 -6.62 -18.13
N GLU A 458 1.35 -5.96 -18.33
CA GLU A 458 0.15 -6.61 -18.88
C GLU A 458 0.33 -7.13 -20.32
N ASN A 459 1.33 -6.66 -21.07
CA ASN A 459 1.57 -7.00 -22.48
C ASN A 459 2.72 -8.01 -22.67
N SER A 460 3.63 -8.13 -21.71
CA SER A 460 4.89 -8.90 -21.79
C SER A 460 4.69 -10.41 -21.57
N LEU A 461 3.58 -10.82 -20.95
CA LEU A 461 3.27 -12.24 -20.69
C LEU A 461 3.10 -13.07 -21.97
N LEU A 462 2.92 -12.43 -23.14
CA LEU A 462 2.59 -13.07 -24.42
C LEU A 462 3.79 -13.33 -25.34
N ASN A 463 4.98 -12.77 -25.06
CA ASN A 463 6.13 -12.75 -25.99
C ASN A 463 7.24 -13.79 -25.72
N LEU A 464 6.95 -14.87 -24.97
CA LEU A 464 7.94 -15.91 -24.66
C LEU A 464 8.14 -16.90 -25.83
N ASN A 465 8.93 -16.50 -26.84
CA ASN A 465 9.38 -17.39 -27.92
C ASN A 465 10.88 -17.71 -27.76
N PHE A 466 11.20 -18.97 -27.48
CA PHE A 466 12.59 -19.42 -27.27
C PHE A 466 13.04 -20.41 -28.34
N ILE A 467 14.33 -20.32 -28.71
CA ILE A 467 15.02 -21.23 -29.63
C ILE A 467 15.74 -22.31 -28.81
N SER A 468 15.51 -23.58 -29.15
CA SER A 468 15.88 -24.75 -28.34
C SER A 468 17.38 -25.09 -28.33
N ASP A 469 18.12 -24.74 -29.38
CA ASP A 469 19.44 -25.35 -29.64
C ASP A 469 20.62 -24.67 -28.92
N GLU A 470 20.43 -23.45 -28.40
CA GLU A 470 21.47 -22.66 -27.70
C GLU A 470 21.43 -22.81 -26.16
N LEU A 471 20.43 -23.54 -25.63
CA LEU A 471 20.15 -23.69 -24.20
C LEU A 471 21.09 -24.67 -23.49
N ASP A 472 21.62 -25.68 -24.19
CA ASP A 472 22.48 -26.70 -23.60
C ASP A 472 23.82 -26.14 -23.10
N ILE A 473 24.38 -25.15 -23.80
CA ILE A 473 25.62 -24.47 -23.40
C ILE A 473 25.38 -23.66 -22.11
N ALA A 474 24.24 -22.99 -22.00
CA ALA A 474 23.86 -22.26 -20.78
C ALA A 474 23.65 -23.22 -19.60
N HIS A 475 23.03 -24.39 -19.83
CA HIS A 475 22.88 -25.43 -18.80
C HIS A 475 24.24 -25.99 -18.34
N ASP A 476 25.19 -26.21 -19.26
CA ASP A 476 26.55 -26.64 -18.91
C ASP A 476 27.31 -25.60 -18.09
N PHE A 477 27.18 -24.33 -18.45
CA PHE A 477 27.73 -23.23 -17.65
C PHE A 477 27.11 -23.19 -16.25
N LEU A 478 25.78 -23.30 -16.13
CA LEU A 478 25.09 -23.32 -14.85
C LEU A 478 25.54 -24.51 -14.00
N ALA A 479 25.73 -25.68 -14.59
CA ALA A 479 26.25 -26.86 -13.89
C ALA A 479 27.68 -26.63 -13.34
N ASN A 480 28.57 -26.09 -14.18
CA ASN A 480 29.94 -25.77 -13.78
C ASN A 480 29.95 -24.73 -12.66
N PHE A 481 29.17 -23.65 -12.81
CA PHE A 481 29.00 -22.63 -11.79
C PHE A 481 28.52 -23.23 -10.46
N LEU A 482 27.40 -23.95 -10.46
CA LEU A 482 26.83 -24.54 -9.25
C LEU A 482 27.79 -25.56 -8.59
N GLY A 483 28.63 -26.24 -9.38
CA GLY A 483 29.66 -27.14 -8.88
C GLY A 483 30.86 -26.44 -8.24
N GLU A 484 31.39 -25.40 -8.88
CA GLU A 484 32.56 -24.63 -8.42
C GLU A 484 32.24 -23.68 -7.27
N PHE A 485 31.05 -23.10 -7.27
CA PHE A 485 30.60 -22.13 -6.25
C PHE A 485 30.60 -22.72 -4.82
N VAL A 486 30.56 -24.05 -4.72
CA VAL A 486 30.58 -24.84 -3.49
C VAL A 486 32.00 -25.06 -2.92
N CYS A 487 33.05 -24.77 -3.69
CA CYS A 487 34.43 -24.94 -3.24
C CYS A 487 34.86 -23.83 -2.26
N ASP A 488 35.76 -24.15 -1.32
CA ASP A 488 36.27 -23.29 -0.23
C ASP A 488 36.76 -21.90 -0.66
N GLN A 489 36.98 -21.71 -1.97
CA GLN A 489 37.49 -20.48 -2.55
C GLN A 489 36.57 -19.28 -2.31
N HIS A 490 35.24 -19.43 -2.26
CA HIS A 490 34.32 -18.28 -2.10
C HIS A 490 34.02 -17.88 -0.65
N LYS A 491 34.59 -18.56 0.36
CA LYS A 491 34.47 -18.15 1.77
C LYS A 491 34.95 -16.73 2.00
N SER A 492 36.04 -16.30 1.36
CA SER A 492 36.56 -14.94 1.57
C SER A 492 35.76 -13.85 0.82
N CYS A 493 35.00 -14.19 -0.22
CA CYS A 493 34.04 -13.28 -0.84
C CYS A 493 32.87 -12.96 0.12
N ILE A 494 32.46 -13.97 0.90
CA ILE A 494 31.45 -13.83 1.95
C ILE A 494 32.01 -13.03 3.14
N GLU A 495 33.26 -13.28 3.56
CA GLU A 495 33.93 -12.51 4.60
C GLU A 495 34.09 -11.02 4.23
N LYS A 496 34.39 -10.71 2.96
CA LYS A 496 34.46 -9.32 2.44
C LYS A 496 33.09 -8.63 2.41
N SER A 497 31.99 -9.38 2.35
CA SER A 497 30.64 -8.83 2.19
C SER A 497 29.97 -8.35 3.51
N LYS A 498 30.66 -8.49 4.67
CA LYS A 498 30.14 -8.12 6.02
C LYS A 498 28.83 -8.85 6.42
N LEU A 499 28.54 -10.00 5.83
CA LEU A 499 27.31 -10.75 6.09
C LEU A 499 27.47 -11.68 7.30
N ASP A 500 26.39 -11.89 8.07
CA ASP A 500 26.37 -12.82 9.21
C ASP A 500 26.52 -14.27 8.70
N VAL A 501 27.75 -14.77 8.82
CA VAL A 501 28.21 -16.07 8.35
C VAL A 501 27.33 -17.22 8.85
N LYS A 502 26.75 -17.13 10.07
CA LYS A 502 25.93 -18.19 10.66
C LYS A 502 24.60 -18.40 9.96
N ASN A 503 23.95 -17.32 9.53
CA ASN A 503 22.65 -17.36 8.85
C ASN A 503 22.78 -17.42 7.32
N TYR A 504 23.97 -17.13 6.80
CA TYR A 504 24.22 -17.02 5.37
C TYR A 504 24.37 -18.36 4.65
N PHE A 505 25.24 -19.24 5.17
CA PHE A 505 25.56 -20.51 4.50
C PHE A 505 24.37 -21.46 4.33
N PRO A 506 23.48 -21.66 5.33
CA PRO A 506 22.31 -22.52 5.15
C PRO A 506 21.41 -22.10 3.98
N SER A 507 21.10 -20.81 3.87
CA SER A 507 20.25 -20.27 2.80
C SER A 507 20.92 -20.38 1.43
N LEU A 508 22.22 -20.10 1.36
CA LEU A 508 22.99 -20.21 0.13
C LEU A 508 23.07 -21.66 -0.38
N PHE A 509 23.45 -22.61 0.49
CA PHE A 509 23.53 -24.02 0.14
C PHE A 509 22.17 -24.59 -0.24
N LEU A 510 21.10 -24.19 0.43
CA LEU A 510 19.75 -24.60 0.07
C LEU A 510 19.40 -24.11 -1.35
N ARG A 511 19.65 -22.83 -1.67
CA ARG A 511 19.41 -22.30 -3.02
C ARG A 511 20.24 -23.01 -4.08
N LEU A 512 21.51 -23.30 -3.82
CA LEU A 512 22.37 -24.04 -4.76
C LEU A 512 21.81 -25.44 -5.08
N VAL A 513 21.39 -26.20 -4.07
CA VAL A 513 20.81 -27.53 -4.27
C VAL A 513 19.47 -27.44 -5.00
N VAL A 514 18.61 -26.47 -4.65
CA VAL A 514 17.34 -26.20 -5.33
C VAL A 514 17.57 -25.82 -6.80
N SER A 515 18.51 -24.92 -7.09
CA SER A 515 18.91 -24.55 -8.45
C SER A 515 19.44 -25.74 -9.25
N THR A 516 20.18 -26.65 -8.62
CA THR A 516 20.67 -27.88 -9.26
C THR A 516 19.51 -28.83 -9.60
N CYS A 517 18.51 -28.94 -8.72
CA CYS A 517 17.29 -29.72 -8.99
C CYS A 517 16.50 -29.11 -10.16
N LEU A 518 16.33 -27.78 -10.18
CA LEU A 518 15.69 -27.07 -11.28
C LEU A 518 16.45 -27.19 -12.59
N LEU A 519 17.79 -27.19 -12.57
CA LEU A 519 18.61 -27.40 -13.75
C LEU A 519 18.35 -28.78 -14.37
N HIS A 520 18.29 -29.83 -13.54
CA HIS A 520 17.98 -31.19 -14.01
C HIS A 520 16.57 -31.27 -14.60
N LEU A 521 15.57 -30.66 -13.95
CA LEU A 521 14.20 -30.58 -14.48
C LEU A 521 14.09 -29.79 -15.79
N GLY A 522 14.70 -28.61 -15.85
CA GLY A 522 14.59 -27.67 -16.97
C GLY A 522 15.32 -28.15 -18.22
N SER A 523 16.43 -28.87 -18.07
CA SER A 523 17.18 -29.46 -19.19
C SER A 523 16.58 -30.75 -19.73
N GLY A 524 15.76 -31.46 -18.93
CA GLY A 524 15.25 -32.78 -19.29
C GLY A 524 16.35 -33.84 -19.51
N SER A 525 17.57 -33.58 -19.03
CA SER A 525 18.76 -34.41 -19.25
C SER A 525 19.32 -34.97 -17.95
N ASP A 526 19.62 -36.26 -17.94
CA ASP A 526 20.26 -36.96 -16.82
C ASP A 526 21.73 -36.55 -16.60
N LYS A 527 22.31 -35.74 -17.51
CA LYS A 527 23.70 -35.27 -17.40
C LYS A 527 23.99 -34.59 -16.06
N TYR A 528 23.03 -33.84 -15.53
CA TYR A 528 23.22 -33.00 -14.34
C TYR A 528 22.88 -33.70 -13.01
N ILE A 529 22.31 -34.91 -13.05
CA ILE A 529 21.98 -35.66 -11.83
C ILE A 529 23.24 -36.01 -11.01
N LYS A 530 24.37 -36.23 -11.69
CA LYS A 530 25.67 -36.49 -11.07
C LYS A 530 26.13 -35.32 -10.21
N LEU A 531 25.90 -34.08 -10.66
CA LEU A 531 26.20 -32.88 -9.89
C LEU A 531 25.38 -32.85 -8.60
N LEU A 532 24.07 -33.12 -8.70
CA LEU A 532 23.19 -33.19 -7.52
C LEU A 532 23.65 -34.25 -6.51
N HIS A 533 23.99 -35.46 -6.98
CA HIS A 533 24.53 -36.50 -6.11
C HIS A 533 25.83 -36.10 -5.43
N ASN A 534 26.73 -35.43 -6.15
CA ASN A 534 27.99 -34.93 -5.59
C ASN A 534 27.74 -33.88 -4.49
N LEU A 535 26.79 -32.95 -4.70
CA LEU A 535 26.41 -31.96 -3.69
C LEU A 535 25.79 -32.61 -2.45
N LEU A 536 24.89 -33.59 -2.64
CA LEU A 536 24.27 -34.33 -1.54
C LEU A 536 25.25 -35.29 -0.82
N GLY A 537 26.35 -35.69 -1.47
CA GLY A 537 27.41 -36.49 -0.85
C GLY A 537 28.34 -35.69 0.07
N LYS A 538 28.40 -34.37 -0.09
CA LYS A 538 29.26 -33.47 0.68
C LYS A 538 28.66 -33.17 2.05
N ARG A 539 29.29 -33.68 3.12
CA ARG A 539 28.83 -33.52 4.52
C ARG A 539 28.77 -32.06 4.98
N ASN A 540 29.71 -31.23 4.52
CA ASN A 540 29.73 -29.80 4.82
C ASN A 540 28.52 -29.04 4.26
N ILE A 541 27.88 -29.53 3.19
CA ILE A 541 26.67 -28.93 2.62
C ILE A 541 25.44 -29.49 3.33
N THR A 542 25.32 -30.82 3.35
CA THR A 542 24.14 -31.51 3.88
C THR A 542 23.88 -31.25 5.36
N ALA A 543 24.92 -30.95 6.15
CA ALA A 543 24.76 -30.54 7.55
C ALA A 543 24.00 -29.21 7.72
N HIS A 544 23.97 -28.35 6.71
CA HIS A 544 23.29 -27.05 6.75
C HIS A 544 21.89 -27.09 6.10
N LEU A 545 21.50 -28.21 5.49
CA LEU A 545 20.21 -28.33 4.80
C LEU A 545 19.11 -28.85 5.74
N PRO A 546 17.83 -28.50 5.51
CA PRO A 546 16.72 -29.05 6.28
C PRO A 546 16.65 -30.58 6.18
N LEU A 547 16.57 -31.26 7.33
CA LEU A 547 16.59 -32.74 7.37
C LEU A 547 15.47 -33.38 6.53
N LYS A 548 14.25 -32.84 6.61
CA LYS A 548 13.11 -33.34 5.83
C LYS A 548 13.35 -33.23 4.33
N PHE A 549 13.93 -32.10 3.88
CA PHE A 549 14.30 -31.88 2.47
C PHE A 549 15.32 -32.92 1.98
N CYS A 550 16.39 -33.13 2.74
CA CYS A 550 17.40 -34.14 2.39
C CYS A 550 16.84 -35.57 2.38
N ASN A 551 15.89 -35.88 3.27
CA ASN A 551 15.28 -37.20 3.33
C ASN A 551 14.43 -37.50 2.09
N VAL A 552 13.66 -36.52 1.58
CA VAL A 552 12.90 -36.66 0.34
C VAL A 552 13.84 -36.95 -0.84
N LEU A 553 14.87 -36.12 -1.01
CA LEU A 553 15.87 -36.30 -2.08
C LEU A 553 16.63 -37.63 -1.97
N ARG A 554 16.92 -38.10 -0.75
CA ARG A 554 17.60 -39.39 -0.54
C ARG A 554 16.69 -40.58 -0.85
N LYS A 555 15.39 -40.50 -0.56
CA LYS A 555 14.42 -41.55 -0.90
C LYS A 555 14.22 -41.65 -2.41
N GLY A 556 14.19 -40.52 -3.12
CA GLY A 556 14.09 -40.46 -4.57
C GLY A 556 15.38 -40.75 -5.34
N LYS A 557 16.44 -41.24 -4.68
CA LYS A 557 17.78 -41.37 -5.29
C LYS A 557 17.82 -42.22 -6.56
N GLU A 558 16.91 -43.19 -6.69
CA GLU A 558 16.81 -44.07 -7.86
C GLU A 558 16.03 -43.42 -9.02
N HIS A 559 15.09 -42.52 -8.73
CA HIS A 559 14.21 -41.87 -9.72
C HIS A 559 14.01 -40.39 -9.32
N MET A 560 15.03 -39.55 -9.56
CA MET A 560 15.00 -38.11 -9.25
C MET A 560 14.17 -37.34 -10.29
N GLY A 561 12.85 -37.54 -10.24
CA GLY A 561 11.89 -36.94 -11.18
C GLY A 561 11.14 -35.73 -10.61
N LEU A 562 10.12 -35.31 -11.37
CA LEU A 562 9.26 -34.17 -11.07
C LEU A 562 8.61 -34.25 -9.68
N GLU A 563 8.08 -35.42 -9.32
CA GLU A 563 7.35 -35.65 -8.07
C GLU A 563 8.26 -35.50 -6.85
N VAL A 564 9.49 -36.06 -6.93
CA VAL A 564 10.47 -35.99 -5.83
C VAL A 564 10.87 -34.55 -5.55
N PHE A 565 11.11 -33.76 -6.60
CA PHE A 565 11.48 -32.35 -6.43
C PHE A 565 10.30 -31.51 -5.97
N ALA A 566 9.09 -31.76 -6.47
CA ALA A 566 7.89 -31.08 -6.01
C ALA A 566 7.64 -31.32 -4.51
N GLU A 567 7.74 -32.57 -4.04
CA GLU A 567 7.64 -32.92 -2.62
C GLU A 567 8.75 -32.22 -1.80
N ALA A 568 9.99 -32.26 -2.27
CA ALA A 568 11.13 -31.64 -1.57
C ALA A 568 10.94 -30.12 -1.43
N PHE A 569 10.52 -29.46 -2.50
CA PHE A 569 10.29 -28.01 -2.55
C PHE A 569 9.11 -27.58 -1.69
N LYS A 570 8.05 -28.38 -1.65
CA LYS A 570 6.90 -28.19 -0.76
C LYS A 570 7.31 -28.24 0.71
N VAL A 571 8.15 -29.21 1.10
CA VAL A 571 8.62 -29.40 2.49
C VAL A 571 9.41 -28.22 3.02
N ILE A 572 10.16 -27.51 2.17
CA ILE A 572 10.90 -26.31 2.59
C ILE A 572 10.03 -25.04 2.58
N GLY A 573 8.81 -25.11 2.05
CA GLY A 573 7.88 -23.98 1.95
C GLY A 573 8.04 -23.14 0.67
N ASN A 574 8.74 -23.65 -0.34
CA ASN A 574 8.95 -23.00 -1.63
C ASN A 574 8.57 -23.94 -2.77
N PRO A 575 7.27 -24.27 -2.92
CA PRO A 575 6.80 -25.34 -3.80
C PRO A 575 7.19 -25.09 -5.26
N LEU A 576 7.31 -26.18 -6.03
CA LEU A 576 7.50 -26.12 -7.47
C LEU A 576 6.26 -25.48 -8.12
N VAL A 577 6.47 -24.55 -9.03
CA VAL A 577 5.44 -23.96 -9.90
C VAL A 577 5.65 -24.49 -11.30
N ILE A 578 4.58 -25.00 -11.89
CA ILE A 578 4.52 -25.43 -13.29
C ILE A 578 3.55 -24.47 -13.98
N ALA A 579 4.09 -23.59 -14.82
CA ALA A 579 3.30 -22.61 -15.56
C ALA A 579 3.09 -23.05 -17.01
N LYS A 580 1.83 -23.16 -17.45
CA LYS A 580 1.46 -23.47 -18.83
C LYS A 580 1.53 -22.21 -19.69
N LEU A 581 2.30 -22.26 -20.77
CA LEU A 581 2.52 -21.15 -21.69
C LEU A 581 1.69 -21.26 -22.98
N ARG A 582 1.34 -22.47 -23.42
CA ARG A 582 0.64 -22.72 -24.70
C ARG A 582 -0.50 -23.71 -24.53
N ASN A 583 -1.59 -23.53 -25.30
CA ASN A 583 -2.78 -24.39 -25.21
C ASN A 583 -2.54 -25.85 -25.61
N ASN A 584 -1.56 -26.12 -26.50
CA ASN A 584 -1.32 -27.44 -27.10
C ASN A 584 -0.39 -28.34 -26.26
N SER A 585 -0.02 -27.95 -25.04
CA SER A 585 0.87 -28.75 -24.20
C SER A 585 0.10 -29.82 -23.42
N SER A 586 0.70 -31.01 -23.28
CA SER A 586 0.13 -32.17 -22.56
C SER A 586 -0.05 -31.87 -21.08
N GLU A 587 -1.15 -32.31 -20.48
CA GLU A 587 -1.42 -32.09 -19.05
C GLU A 587 -0.36 -32.77 -18.18
N ILE A 588 0.38 -31.97 -17.39
CA ILE A 588 1.34 -32.47 -16.40
C ILE A 588 0.61 -32.57 -15.07
N VAL A 589 0.52 -33.78 -14.52
CA VAL A 589 -0.12 -34.04 -13.23
C VAL A 589 0.95 -34.21 -12.16
N CYS A 590 1.04 -33.26 -11.23
CA CYS A 590 1.92 -33.34 -10.06
C CYS A 590 1.22 -32.72 -8.85
N SER A 591 0.84 -33.56 -7.87
CA SER A 591 0.03 -33.16 -6.72
C SER A 591 0.74 -32.21 -5.74
N ASP A 592 2.07 -32.24 -5.72
CA ASP A 592 2.89 -31.39 -4.83
C ASP A 592 3.39 -30.10 -5.49
N ALA A 593 3.07 -29.88 -6.76
CA ALA A 593 3.38 -28.67 -7.49
C ALA A 593 2.16 -27.72 -7.59
N VAL A 594 2.43 -26.42 -7.70
CA VAL A 594 1.43 -25.38 -7.96
C VAL A 594 1.32 -25.18 -9.46
N PHE A 595 0.17 -25.53 -10.04
CA PHE A 595 -0.08 -25.34 -11.46
C PHE A 595 -0.64 -23.95 -11.75
N VAL A 596 -0.06 -23.21 -12.69
CA VAL A 596 -0.53 -21.88 -13.13
C VAL A 596 -0.77 -21.91 -14.64
N ASP A 597 -1.97 -21.56 -15.08
CA ASP A 597 -2.27 -21.51 -16.51
C ASP A 597 -2.23 -20.07 -17.03
N LEU A 598 -1.13 -19.69 -17.67
CA LEU A 598 -0.94 -18.33 -18.19
C LEU A 598 -1.81 -18.07 -19.43
N THR A 599 -2.38 -19.10 -20.05
CA THR A 599 -3.33 -18.89 -21.17
C THR A 599 -4.72 -18.47 -20.67
N ILE A 600 -5.05 -18.83 -19.43
CA ILE A 600 -6.31 -18.46 -18.75
C ILE A 600 -6.14 -17.18 -17.94
N TYR A 601 -5.05 -17.07 -17.17
CA TYR A 601 -4.77 -15.91 -16.32
C TYR A 601 -3.91 -14.89 -17.07
N GLN A 602 -4.57 -13.90 -17.69
CA GLN A 602 -3.89 -12.80 -18.39
C GLN A 602 -3.54 -11.61 -17.49
N LYS A 603 -4.09 -11.57 -16.26
CA LYS A 603 -3.82 -10.51 -15.29
C LYS A 603 -2.92 -11.00 -14.18
N ARG A 604 -1.87 -10.21 -13.90
CA ARG A 604 -0.89 -10.47 -12.85
C ARG A 604 -1.53 -10.66 -11.48
N GLU A 605 -2.55 -9.88 -11.16
CA GLU A 605 -3.23 -9.89 -9.86
C GLU A 605 -3.91 -11.23 -9.59
N LEU A 606 -4.54 -11.84 -10.60
CA LEU A 606 -5.19 -13.14 -10.48
C LEU A 606 -4.19 -14.27 -10.26
N ILE A 607 -3.00 -14.18 -10.89
CA ILE A 607 -1.92 -15.15 -10.69
C ILE A 607 -1.39 -15.02 -9.26
N LEU A 608 -1.20 -13.79 -8.76
CA LEU A 608 -0.77 -13.55 -7.38
C LEU A 608 -1.79 -14.07 -6.36
N GLU A 609 -3.09 -13.87 -6.58
CA GLU A 609 -4.14 -14.44 -5.72
C GLU A 609 -4.07 -15.97 -5.66
N LYS A 610 -3.80 -16.63 -6.81
CA LYS A 610 -3.61 -18.08 -6.86
C LYS A 610 -2.37 -18.54 -6.09
N LEU A 611 -1.27 -17.80 -6.20
CA LEU A 611 -0.02 -18.11 -5.51
C LEU A 611 -0.12 -17.82 -4.00
N PHE A 612 -0.89 -16.81 -3.59
CA PHE A 612 -0.99 -16.33 -2.21
C PHE A 612 -2.46 -16.20 -1.77
N PRO A 613 -3.19 -17.33 -1.64
CA PRO A 613 -4.59 -17.31 -1.27
C PRO A 613 -4.77 -16.64 0.11
N ILE A 614 -5.87 -15.89 0.26
CA ILE A 614 -6.27 -15.35 1.56
C ILE A 614 -6.68 -16.54 2.42
N ARG A 615 -5.98 -16.75 3.54
CA ARG A 615 -6.45 -17.68 4.56
C ARG A 615 -7.68 -17.07 5.19
N VAL A 616 -8.85 -17.59 4.84
CA VAL A 616 -9.99 -17.54 5.75
C VAL A 616 -9.76 -18.71 6.69
N ASP A 617 -9.58 -18.44 7.98
CA ASP A 617 -9.50 -19.50 8.99
C ASP A 617 -10.86 -20.20 9.05
N THR A 618 -11.07 -21.18 8.16
CA THR A 618 -12.19 -22.11 8.26
C THR A 618 -11.84 -23.14 9.32
N ALA A 619 -12.18 -22.83 10.57
CA ALA A 619 -12.33 -23.85 11.59
C ALA A 619 -13.56 -24.71 11.26
N GLY A 620 -13.31 -25.98 10.95
CA GLY A 620 -14.24 -27.10 11.15
C GLY A 620 -15.49 -27.16 10.25
N GLU A 621 -15.65 -28.32 9.59
CA GLU A 621 -16.90 -28.72 8.94
C GLU A 621 -18.09 -28.75 9.91
N GLU A 622 -19.28 -28.53 9.32
CA GLU A 622 -20.62 -28.83 9.84
C GLU A 622 -21.13 -27.98 11.02
N THR A 623 -21.83 -26.89 10.70
CA THR A 623 -23.28 -26.76 10.95
C THR A 623 -23.79 -25.46 10.35
N THR A 624 -24.69 -25.61 9.39
CA THR A 624 -25.42 -24.53 8.74
C THR A 624 -26.34 -23.82 9.73
N THR A 625 -26.53 -22.52 9.48
CA THR A 625 -27.64 -21.65 9.94
C THR A 625 -27.44 -20.74 11.16
N GLU A 626 -26.43 -20.92 12.03
CA GLU A 626 -26.17 -19.96 13.13
C GLU A 626 -24.97 -19.02 12.88
N ALA A 627 -24.10 -19.34 11.92
CA ALA A 627 -22.98 -18.47 11.52
C ALA A 627 -23.40 -17.24 10.69
N PHE A 628 -24.60 -17.25 10.10
CA PHE A 628 -25.08 -16.16 9.23
C PHE A 628 -25.45 -14.88 10.00
N ASP A 629 -25.98 -15.02 11.23
CA ASP A 629 -26.36 -13.88 12.07
C ASP A 629 -25.16 -13.23 12.77
N ALA A 630 -24.10 -13.99 13.05
CA ALA A 630 -22.83 -13.47 13.56
C ALA A 630 -22.05 -12.74 12.44
N MET A 631 -22.02 -13.32 11.24
CA MET A 631 -21.37 -12.74 10.06
C MET A 631 -22.07 -11.44 9.61
N SER A 632 -23.39 -11.33 9.77
CA SER A 632 -24.15 -10.10 9.50
C SER A 632 -23.79 -8.94 10.44
N LYS A 633 -23.59 -9.21 11.74
CA LYS A 633 -23.23 -8.17 12.73
C LYS A 633 -21.80 -7.66 12.57
N GLU A 634 -20.88 -8.53 12.18
CA GLU A 634 -19.48 -8.17 11.93
C GLU A 634 -19.30 -7.46 10.58
N PHE A 635 -20.02 -7.91 9.53
CA PHE A 635 -20.05 -7.23 8.22
C PHE A 635 -20.73 -5.85 8.24
N SER A 636 -21.73 -5.67 9.11
CA SER A 636 -22.38 -4.36 9.27
C SER A 636 -21.41 -3.27 9.75
N SER A 637 -20.33 -3.65 10.46
CA SER A 637 -19.29 -2.71 10.93
C SER A 637 -18.25 -2.36 9.85
N LEU A 638 -18.07 -3.22 8.85
CA LEU A 638 -17.18 -3.00 7.70
C LEU A 638 -17.78 -2.06 6.65
N LEU A 639 -19.12 -1.90 6.68
CA LEU A 639 -19.90 -1.23 5.65
C LEU A 639 -19.90 0.31 5.72
N ILE A 640 -19.36 0.91 6.78
CA ILE A 640 -19.28 2.38 6.93
C ILE A 640 -17.99 2.96 6.29
N ASN A 641 -17.06 2.13 5.82
CA ASN A 641 -15.82 2.61 5.22
C ASN A 641 -15.96 2.82 3.70
N MET A 642 -15.71 4.07 3.29
CA MET A 642 -15.87 4.64 1.95
C MET A 642 -15.06 4.08 0.75
N PRO A 643 -14.14 3.07 0.81
CA PRO A 643 -13.50 2.58 -0.41
C PRO A 643 -14.43 1.73 -1.30
N MET A 644 -15.35 0.96 -0.70
CA MET A 644 -16.12 -0.08 -1.42
C MET A 644 -17.26 0.47 -2.29
N ASP A 645 -17.88 1.58 -1.87
CA ASP A 645 -18.91 2.29 -2.65
C ASP A 645 -18.31 2.93 -3.92
N ALA A 646 -17.12 3.54 -3.80
CA ALA A 646 -16.41 4.11 -4.94
C ALA A 646 -16.04 3.06 -5.99
N ILE A 647 -15.63 1.85 -5.56
CA ILE A 647 -15.31 0.72 -6.43
C ILE A 647 -16.56 0.22 -7.16
N PHE A 648 -17.68 0.05 -6.46
CA PHE A 648 -18.95 -0.38 -7.05
C PHE A 648 -19.44 0.59 -8.13
N TRP A 649 -19.47 1.89 -7.83
CA TRP A 649 -19.92 2.90 -8.79
C TRP A 649 -18.96 3.08 -9.97
N LYS A 650 -17.65 2.99 -9.74
CA LYS A 650 -16.64 3.03 -10.80
C LYS A 650 -16.75 1.81 -11.71
N TRP A 651 -17.02 0.64 -11.15
CA TRP A 651 -17.28 -0.58 -11.92
C TRP A 651 -18.55 -0.46 -12.77
N LEU A 652 -19.67 0.01 -12.20
CA LEU A 652 -20.91 0.26 -12.95
C LEU A 652 -20.69 1.25 -14.12
N GLN A 653 -19.91 2.32 -13.90
CA GLN A 653 -19.57 3.29 -14.95
C GLN A 653 -18.79 2.64 -16.11
N ASN A 654 -17.85 1.77 -15.79
CA ASN A 654 -17.08 1.04 -16.80
C ASN A 654 -17.97 0.03 -17.56
N LEU A 655 -18.90 -0.64 -16.87
CA LEU A 655 -19.85 -1.58 -17.49
C LEU A 655 -20.82 -0.89 -18.45
N GLY A 656 -21.21 0.36 -18.17
CA GLY A 656 -22.11 1.14 -19.03
C GLY A 656 -21.47 1.70 -20.32
N SER A 657 -20.15 1.54 -20.49
CA SER A 657 -19.41 2.04 -21.66
C SER A 657 -19.46 1.05 -22.84
N ALA A 658 -19.49 1.56 -24.08
CA ALA A 658 -19.68 0.75 -25.29
C ALA A 658 -18.54 -0.27 -25.57
N SER A 659 -17.40 -0.15 -24.88
CA SER A 659 -16.23 -1.03 -24.98
C SER A 659 -16.11 -2.05 -23.83
N ALA A 660 -17.14 -2.22 -23.00
CA ALA A 660 -17.06 -3.04 -21.79
C ALA A 660 -16.73 -4.52 -22.06
N ASN A 661 -15.69 -5.02 -21.40
CA ASN A 661 -15.29 -6.43 -21.37
C ASN A 661 -15.99 -7.12 -20.17
N VAL A 662 -16.90 -8.06 -20.44
CA VAL A 662 -17.82 -8.65 -19.43
C VAL A 662 -17.09 -9.58 -18.44
N SER A 663 -15.84 -9.98 -18.73
CA SER A 663 -15.01 -10.83 -17.86
C SER A 663 -14.73 -10.25 -16.47
N CYS A 664 -14.89 -8.93 -16.30
CA CYS A 664 -14.74 -8.25 -15.01
C CYS A 664 -15.89 -8.54 -14.02
N CYS A 665 -17.00 -9.14 -14.46
CA CYS A 665 -18.15 -9.46 -13.61
C CYS A 665 -17.90 -10.63 -12.64
N ALA A 666 -16.79 -11.37 -12.80
CA ALA A 666 -16.50 -12.56 -12.00
C ALA A 666 -15.65 -12.29 -10.73
N SER A 667 -15.21 -11.05 -10.49
CA SER A 667 -14.42 -10.75 -9.28
C SER A 667 -15.26 -10.91 -8.01
N MET A 668 -14.75 -11.69 -7.04
CA MET A 668 -15.35 -11.87 -5.71
C MET A 668 -15.61 -10.55 -4.99
N THR A 669 -14.76 -9.53 -5.24
CA THR A 669 -14.88 -8.20 -4.64
C THR A 669 -16.14 -7.47 -5.12
N ILE A 670 -16.47 -7.54 -6.42
CA ILE A 670 -17.66 -6.86 -6.98
C ILE A 670 -18.94 -7.58 -6.52
N LYS A 671 -18.92 -8.91 -6.47
CA LYS A 671 -20.04 -9.70 -5.91
C LYS A 671 -20.26 -9.36 -4.44
N GLY A 672 -19.19 -9.26 -3.66
CA GLY A 672 -19.24 -8.81 -2.26
C GLY A 672 -19.83 -7.40 -2.11
N CYS A 673 -19.41 -6.45 -2.96
CA CYS A 673 -20.01 -5.10 -2.97
C CYS A 673 -21.50 -5.13 -3.29
N LEU A 674 -21.90 -5.91 -4.29
CA LEU A 674 -23.30 -6.00 -4.74
C LEU A 674 -24.20 -6.55 -3.64
N GLU A 675 -23.79 -7.64 -2.98
CA GLU A 675 -24.53 -8.21 -1.86
C GLU A 675 -24.66 -7.23 -0.69
N ALA A 676 -23.60 -6.46 -0.42
CA ALA A 676 -23.63 -5.45 0.63
C ALA A 676 -24.66 -4.34 0.33
N HIS A 677 -24.79 -3.89 -0.92
CA HIS A 677 -25.82 -2.93 -1.33
C HIS A 677 -27.24 -3.52 -1.24
N ILE A 678 -27.43 -4.80 -1.59
CA ILE A 678 -28.71 -5.49 -1.48
C ILE A 678 -29.16 -5.54 -0.01
N ILE A 679 -28.26 -5.91 0.90
CA ILE A 679 -28.54 -5.96 2.34
C ILE A 679 -28.97 -4.58 2.86
N VAL A 680 -28.23 -3.53 2.50
CA VAL A 680 -28.52 -2.16 2.94
C VAL A 680 -29.86 -1.66 2.40
N LEU A 681 -30.14 -1.86 1.11
CA LEU A 681 -31.39 -1.44 0.50
C LEU A 681 -32.59 -2.21 1.05
N ASN A 682 -32.45 -3.51 1.29
CA ASN A 682 -33.50 -4.30 1.93
C ASN A 682 -33.79 -3.81 3.35
N ALA A 683 -32.76 -3.48 4.14
CA ALA A 683 -32.93 -2.93 5.48
C ALA A 683 -33.69 -1.58 5.47
N LEU A 684 -33.42 -0.72 4.49
CA LEU A 684 -34.13 0.56 4.30
C LEU A 684 -35.60 0.36 3.87
N ILE A 685 -35.88 -0.62 3.01
CA ILE A 685 -37.24 -0.93 2.56
C ILE A 685 -38.08 -1.50 3.71
N GLN A 686 -37.48 -2.31 4.59
CA GLN A 686 -38.16 -2.93 5.73
C GLN A 686 -38.41 -1.96 6.90
N ASN A 687 -37.79 -0.77 6.90
CA ASN A 687 -37.91 0.21 8.00
C ASN A 687 -38.34 1.61 7.50
N PRO A 688 -39.58 1.76 7.00
CA PRO A 688 -40.05 2.98 6.33
C PRO A 688 -40.27 4.20 7.25
N ALA A 689 -40.10 4.05 8.57
CA ALA A 689 -40.37 5.10 9.56
C ALA A 689 -39.41 6.31 9.46
N GLU A 690 -38.26 6.18 8.80
CA GLU A 690 -37.26 7.25 8.66
C GLU A 690 -37.35 8.05 7.34
N MET A 691 -38.33 7.75 6.48
CA MET A 691 -38.41 8.39 5.17
C MET A 691 -39.59 9.36 5.05
N GLU A 692 -39.26 10.65 4.88
CA GLU A 692 -40.22 11.76 4.82
C GLU A 692 -41.11 11.79 3.55
N ASN A 693 -40.82 10.98 2.51
CA ASN A 693 -41.45 11.12 1.19
C ASN A 693 -41.78 9.79 0.49
N LYS A 694 -43.04 9.64 0.04
CA LYS A 694 -43.57 8.45 -0.66
C LYS A 694 -42.90 8.19 -2.01
N ASN A 695 -42.44 9.23 -2.70
CA ASN A 695 -41.71 9.10 -3.97
C ASN A 695 -40.31 8.49 -3.79
N ASP A 696 -39.69 8.65 -2.63
CA ASP A 696 -38.34 8.13 -2.38
C ASP A 696 -38.36 6.63 -2.06
N MET A 697 -39.43 6.14 -1.43
CA MET A 697 -39.69 4.69 -1.26
C MET A 697 -39.87 3.98 -2.60
N GLU A 698 -40.62 4.57 -3.54
CA GLU A 698 -40.83 3.97 -4.86
C GLU A 698 -39.52 3.89 -5.66
N VAL A 699 -38.66 4.91 -5.52
CA VAL A 699 -37.32 4.92 -6.12
C VAL A 699 -36.40 3.86 -5.50
N LEU A 700 -36.46 3.66 -4.18
CA LEU A 700 -35.66 2.63 -3.48
C LEU A 700 -36.10 1.22 -3.83
N VAL A 701 -37.41 0.95 -3.83
CA VAL A 701 -37.96 -0.35 -4.24
C VAL A 701 -37.60 -0.64 -5.69
N SER A 702 -37.76 0.34 -6.59
CA SER A 702 -37.38 0.15 -8.00
C SER A 702 -35.87 -0.05 -8.19
N LEU A 703 -35.02 0.59 -7.37
CA LEU A 703 -33.58 0.38 -7.41
C LEU A 703 -33.19 -0.99 -6.87
N PHE A 704 -33.80 -1.42 -5.77
CA PHE A 704 -33.56 -2.74 -5.19
C PHE A 704 -33.85 -3.85 -6.22
N GLU A 705 -34.97 -3.74 -6.94
CA GLU A 705 -35.30 -4.65 -8.03
C GLU A 705 -34.27 -4.61 -9.18
N ASP A 706 -33.82 -3.42 -9.58
CA ASP A 706 -32.81 -3.28 -10.64
C ASP A 706 -31.45 -3.90 -10.23
N ILE A 707 -31.07 -3.80 -8.96
CA ILE A 707 -29.85 -4.39 -8.41
C ILE A 707 -29.98 -5.92 -8.27
N MET A 708 -31.15 -6.41 -7.88
CA MET A 708 -31.46 -7.85 -7.84
C MET A 708 -31.40 -8.46 -9.25
N GLN A 709 -31.94 -7.77 -10.26
CA GLN A 709 -31.82 -8.19 -11.66
C GLN A 709 -30.36 -8.17 -12.15
N LEU A 710 -29.57 -7.18 -11.72
CA LEU A 710 -28.14 -7.12 -12.03
C LEU A 710 -27.38 -8.32 -11.43
N ARG A 711 -27.69 -8.70 -10.19
CA ARG A 711 -27.12 -9.89 -9.53
C ARG A 711 -27.43 -11.16 -10.31
N ASP A 712 -28.69 -11.34 -10.69
CA ASP A 712 -29.13 -12.54 -11.40
C ASP A 712 -28.48 -12.64 -12.79
N ALA A 713 -28.36 -11.50 -13.49
CA ALA A 713 -27.65 -11.43 -14.77
C ALA A 713 -26.14 -11.72 -14.63
N MET A 714 -25.51 -11.23 -13.57
CA MET A 714 -24.10 -11.54 -13.26
C MET A 714 -23.88 -13.03 -12.96
N ASN A 715 -24.82 -13.68 -12.28
CA ASN A 715 -24.72 -15.11 -11.99
C ASN A 715 -24.92 -15.97 -13.25
N ARG A 716 -25.78 -15.55 -14.18
CA ARG A 716 -25.98 -16.25 -15.47
C ARG A 716 -24.84 -16.04 -16.46
N SER A 717 -24.17 -14.88 -16.45
CA SER A 717 -22.98 -14.65 -17.29
C SER A 717 -21.78 -15.50 -16.87
N CYS A 718 -21.66 -15.83 -15.57
CA CYS A 718 -20.68 -16.80 -15.07
C CYS A 718 -20.93 -18.23 -15.58
N CYS A 719 -22.16 -18.55 -16.01
CA CYS A 719 -22.55 -19.87 -16.55
C CYS A 719 -22.50 -19.94 -18.09
N GLY A 720 -21.89 -18.95 -18.77
CA GLY A 720 -21.68 -18.97 -20.22
C GLY A 720 -22.86 -18.44 -21.07
N ILE A 721 -23.90 -17.87 -20.45
CA ILE A 721 -25.03 -17.23 -21.17
C ILE A 721 -24.68 -15.76 -21.44
N ASN A 722 -24.75 -15.33 -22.71
CA ASN A 722 -24.30 -14.02 -23.14
C ASN A 722 -25.37 -12.92 -22.89
N GLU A 723 -25.41 -12.37 -21.68
CA GLU A 723 -26.34 -11.28 -21.27
C GLU A 723 -25.70 -9.87 -21.29
N LYS A 724 -24.76 -9.63 -22.22
CA LYS A 724 -23.97 -8.38 -22.29
C LYS A 724 -24.86 -7.12 -22.38
N ASP A 725 -25.87 -7.13 -23.25
CA ASP A 725 -26.73 -5.97 -23.47
C ASP A 725 -27.62 -5.68 -22.25
N THR A 726 -28.07 -6.73 -21.56
CA THR A 726 -28.84 -6.64 -20.32
C THR A 726 -28.03 -6.01 -19.19
N LEU A 727 -26.76 -6.40 -19.04
CA LEU A 727 -25.84 -5.83 -18.04
C LEU A 727 -25.54 -4.34 -18.31
N ILE A 728 -25.38 -3.96 -19.58
CA ILE A 728 -25.18 -2.55 -19.99
C ILE A 728 -26.44 -1.73 -19.72
N ALA A 729 -27.63 -2.26 -20.01
CA ALA A 729 -28.89 -1.57 -19.76
C ALA A 729 -29.16 -1.37 -18.26
N LEU A 730 -28.98 -2.43 -17.45
CA LEU A 730 -29.16 -2.38 -15.99
C LEU A 730 -28.15 -1.43 -15.33
N SER A 731 -26.88 -1.45 -15.74
CA SER A 731 -25.88 -0.54 -15.18
C SER A 731 -26.20 0.93 -15.45
N LYS A 732 -26.61 1.29 -16.67
CA LYS A 732 -27.05 2.66 -16.99
C LYS A 732 -28.27 3.08 -16.18
N LYS A 733 -29.23 2.17 -16.00
CA LYS A 733 -30.45 2.42 -15.20
C LYS A 733 -30.11 2.68 -13.73
N ILE A 734 -29.25 1.86 -13.13
CA ILE A 734 -28.79 2.01 -11.74
C ILE A 734 -27.96 3.30 -11.57
N LEU A 735 -27.05 3.60 -12.50
CA LEU A 735 -26.24 4.82 -12.48
C LEU A 735 -27.07 6.10 -12.54
N SER A 736 -28.17 6.11 -13.30
CA SER A 736 -29.06 7.27 -13.42
C SER A 736 -29.68 7.69 -12.08
N ARG A 737 -29.71 6.78 -11.09
CA ARG A 737 -30.29 7.00 -9.76
C ARG A 737 -29.24 7.23 -8.67
N ARG A 738 -27.95 7.13 -8.98
CA ARG A 738 -26.83 7.23 -8.02
C ARG A 738 -26.95 8.42 -7.06
N SER A 739 -27.24 9.62 -7.58
CA SER A 739 -27.33 10.84 -6.77
C SER A 739 -28.46 10.81 -5.74
N LYS A 740 -29.58 10.12 -6.05
CA LYS A 740 -30.71 9.94 -5.12
C LYS A 740 -30.39 8.89 -4.04
N VAL A 741 -29.71 7.81 -4.43
CA VAL A 741 -29.32 6.72 -3.52
C VAL A 741 -28.30 7.19 -2.50
N VAL A 742 -27.26 7.89 -2.97
CA VAL A 742 -26.27 8.54 -2.11
C VAL A 742 -26.99 9.46 -1.11
N ARG A 743 -27.88 10.32 -1.59
CA ARG A 743 -28.65 11.22 -0.70
C ARG A 743 -29.43 10.47 0.38
N LEU A 744 -30.10 9.36 0.06
CA LEU A 744 -30.91 8.59 1.01
C LEU A 744 -30.06 7.79 2.01
N LEU A 745 -28.94 7.21 1.57
CA LEU A 745 -27.99 6.49 2.44
C LEU A 745 -27.34 7.40 3.49
N TYR A 746 -27.11 8.67 3.16
CA TYR A 746 -26.50 9.64 4.08
C TYR A 746 -27.50 10.42 4.94
N GLN A 747 -28.82 10.33 4.68
CA GLN A 747 -29.86 10.97 5.50
C GLN A 747 -30.43 10.07 6.61
N SER A 748 -30.39 8.74 6.46
CA SER A 748 -30.91 7.78 7.46
C SER A 748 -29.98 7.70 8.68
N ASN A 749 -30.32 8.42 9.75
CA ASN A 749 -29.65 8.40 11.06
C ASN A 749 -29.97 7.13 11.91
N ALA A 750 -30.62 6.10 11.35
CA ALA A 750 -31.06 4.88 12.05
C ALA A 750 -30.03 4.11 12.87
N TRP A 751 -28.74 4.24 12.54
CA TRP A 751 -27.73 3.34 13.08
C TRP A 751 -27.13 3.76 14.43
N LYS A 752 -27.56 4.89 15.00
CA LYS A 752 -27.13 5.32 16.35
C LYS A 752 -27.98 4.77 17.51
N GLU A 753 -29.21 4.30 17.29
CA GLU A 753 -30.12 3.94 18.39
C GLU A 753 -30.37 2.45 18.65
N SER A 754 -29.90 1.50 17.81
CA SER A 754 -30.18 0.07 18.05
C SER A 754 -29.37 -0.60 19.18
N LYS A 755 -28.55 0.15 19.93
CA LYS A 755 -27.76 -0.40 21.06
C LYS A 755 -28.48 -0.42 22.40
N TYR A 756 -29.66 0.18 22.55
CA TYR A 756 -30.30 0.31 23.86
C TYR A 756 -31.57 -0.51 24.11
N ASP A 757 -32.12 -1.24 23.13
CA ASP A 757 -33.46 -1.85 23.29
C ASP A 757 -33.55 -3.38 23.14
N MET A 758 -32.44 -4.10 23.34
CA MET A 758 -32.41 -5.59 23.30
C MET A 758 -31.94 -6.24 24.61
N SER A 759 -32.11 -5.58 25.76
CA SER A 759 -31.96 -6.22 27.08
C SER A 759 -33.28 -6.57 27.77
N ASN A 760 -34.44 -6.25 27.18
CA ASN A 760 -35.76 -6.50 27.77
C ASN A 760 -36.71 -7.21 26.80
N LYS A 761 -36.37 -8.44 26.38
CA LYS A 761 -37.33 -9.41 25.82
C LYS A 761 -36.71 -10.81 25.76
N SER A 762 -36.30 -11.34 26.91
CA SER A 762 -36.05 -12.76 27.08
C SER A 762 -36.89 -13.30 28.25
N GLN A 763 -38.20 -13.35 28.06
CA GLN A 763 -39.08 -14.28 28.77
C GLN A 763 -40.46 -14.30 28.10
N GLY A 764 -40.76 -15.38 27.40
CA GLY A 764 -42.12 -15.63 26.91
C GLY A 764 -42.21 -16.68 25.81
N ALA A 765 -42.50 -17.91 26.23
CA ALA A 765 -43.01 -19.05 25.45
C ALA A 765 -41.98 -19.67 24.48
N VAL A 766 -41.71 -20.97 24.48
CA VAL A 766 -42.60 -22.13 24.23
C VAL A 766 -41.77 -23.36 24.70
N ASN A 767 -42.22 -24.35 25.47
CA ASN A 767 -43.26 -25.30 25.10
C ASN A 767 -43.70 -26.21 26.26
N SER A 768 -44.92 -26.68 26.10
CA SER A 768 -45.66 -27.71 26.83
C SER A 768 -44.94 -29.07 26.98
N GLY A 769 -45.27 -29.82 28.04
CA GLY A 769 -45.01 -31.26 28.10
C GLY A 769 -44.85 -31.90 29.49
N HIS A 770 -45.97 -32.19 30.15
CA HIS A 770 -46.21 -33.27 31.14
C HIS A 770 -45.27 -33.52 32.34
N GLY A 771 -45.89 -33.56 33.55
CA GLY A 771 -45.61 -34.64 34.50
C GLY A 771 -45.39 -34.28 35.97
N LYS A 772 -46.50 -34.20 36.73
CA LYS A 772 -46.68 -34.68 38.11
C LYS A 772 -45.71 -34.23 39.24
N ALA A 773 -46.33 -33.45 40.14
CA ALA A 773 -46.58 -33.79 41.55
C ALA A 773 -45.57 -33.41 42.66
N LYS A 774 -46.17 -32.70 43.64
CA LYS A 774 -45.95 -32.68 45.10
C LYS A 774 -44.74 -31.91 45.67
N GLY A 775 -45.06 -30.94 46.54
CA GLY A 775 -44.35 -30.83 47.82
C GLY A 775 -44.09 -29.43 48.39
N LYS A 776 -45.10 -28.86 49.07
CA LYS A 776 -45.02 -28.13 50.36
C LYS A 776 -43.81 -27.21 50.70
N LYS A 777 -44.17 -25.94 50.97
CA LYS A 777 -43.93 -25.15 52.20
C LYS A 777 -42.49 -24.97 52.74
N ASN A 778 -42.01 -23.72 52.76
CA ASN A 778 -41.88 -22.83 53.94
C ASN A 778 -41.00 -21.61 53.56
N LYS A 779 -41.47 -20.36 53.66
CA LYS A 779 -41.56 -19.47 54.83
C LYS A 779 -40.22 -19.04 55.44
N GLY A 780 -39.97 -17.73 55.33
CA GLY A 780 -39.21 -16.91 56.28
C GLY A 780 -37.70 -16.84 56.00
N GLY A 781 -37.02 -15.71 56.06
CA GLY A 781 -37.43 -14.36 56.43
C GLY A 781 -36.18 -13.50 56.70
N LYS A 782 -36.37 -12.19 56.58
CA LYS A 782 -35.68 -11.10 57.28
C LYS A 782 -34.14 -10.95 57.17
N LYS A 783 -33.82 -9.76 56.62
CA LYS A 783 -32.99 -8.67 57.20
C LYS A 783 -31.50 -8.91 57.40
N GLY A 784 -30.72 -7.95 56.87
CA GLY A 784 -29.71 -7.24 57.66
C GLY A 784 -28.53 -6.72 56.86
N LYS A 785 -28.44 -5.39 56.77
CA LYS A 785 -27.24 -4.52 56.83
C LYS A 785 -25.89 -5.24 56.65
N LYS A 786 -25.01 -4.79 55.75
CA LYS A 786 -24.43 -3.45 55.70
C LYS A 786 -23.77 -3.22 54.35
#